data_AF-A0A3A3GAC5-F1
#
_entry.id   AF-A0A3A3GAC5-F1
#
_cell.length_a   1.000
_cell.length_b   1.000
_cell.length_c   1.000
_cell.angle_alpha   90.00
_cell.angle_beta   90.00
_cell.angle_gamma   90.00
#
_symmetry.space_group_name_H-M   'P 1'
#
loop_
_entity.id
_entity.type
_entity.pdbx_description
1 polymer ?
#
loop_
_entity_poly.entity_id
_entity_poly.type
_entity_poly.pdbx_seq_one_letter_code
_entity_poly.pdbx_strand_id
1 'polypeptide(L)'
;MPENIILGIQALTASPATRLMKRYAFTQALHLYGFCQRTYEPENKSNCTGVLCQATDMQTLLDMDFSIAEHAADSIFITDTEAHVVYQNPEARRMFRLSDQELYGQRVIDKIAHQYPEGNPDTLEQCKVYRAATYGETARDFIWRVYRADGSPFYVSCTASPHYNKEGIRVGAVFFATDITARRNAEEALVKSTEKLQLAIEAAELGMFDYFPQTTEVVWSEKMREHFGLPSDSIINSNTFYLGLHADDRERIRSIIEEASRPGAGGRYQVEFRTIGLTDGQQRWIFLRGQVHFDADGNAIRRVGVTVDITEKYEAEKRLQVAAQHDSLTGLPNRALLFEYCEHLLAQAERIGANSAVLFVDLDRFKPINDLYGHEVGDKVLQEVARRLLHCTRKEDVVSRLGGDEFIVVLPRVHGSQDPETVAQHILETVARPIPIDSLQVAVSPSIGISLFRKHAEDLAGLIRCADLAMYAAKRAGRNTFRIYMPEHQQFAIDKVQLEQQLKDALDANKLTLLYQPVIDIATGQVVGAEALIRLADANGTLLSPDQFIPIAESAGLIDRLGLWVAREACRQQQHWQDTGLSIPSMAINVSASQFRHPEFASRITQTIDESGMDPTCLEIELTESTVMDNITEAIAKLTHLKSRGVRIVLDDVGTGYSNLSHLSNLPLDKLKIDRSFTDQLESNESSQSIADTIIGLGRALNLEVVGEGIESEGAMRYLRHHGCDQAQGYLFSKPLSAHDFESWYRAHDGHCH
;
A
#
# COMPACT_ATOMS: atom_id res chain seq x y z
N MET A 1 -22.50 14.26 117.76
CA MET A 1 -22.34 14.93 116.45
C MET A 1 -21.61 16.23 116.65
N PRO A 2 -20.68 16.61 115.77
CA PRO A 2 -20.45 18.03 115.54
C PRO A 2 -20.56 18.43 114.06
N GLU A 3 -21.21 19.57 113.90
CA GLU A 3 -21.67 20.38 112.75
C GLU A 3 -20.74 20.62 111.56
N ASN A 4 -19.60 19.93 111.41
CA ASN A 4 -18.68 20.16 110.28
C ASN A 4 -18.98 19.34 109.00
N ILE A 5 -20.04 18.52 109.00
CA ILE A 5 -20.41 17.68 107.82
C ILE A 5 -21.48 18.35 106.96
N ILE A 6 -22.25 19.31 107.49
CA ILE A 6 -23.37 19.91 106.75
C ILE A 6 -22.90 20.99 105.77
N LEU A 7 -21.75 21.63 105.99
CA LEU A 7 -21.23 22.70 105.12
C LEU A 7 -20.40 22.20 103.92
N GLY A 8 -19.90 20.96 103.94
CA GLY A 8 -19.17 20.37 102.80
C GLY A 8 -20.07 19.78 101.69
N ILE A 9 -21.37 19.62 101.96
CA ILE A 9 -22.31 18.91 101.08
C ILE A 9 -23.03 19.86 100.09
N GLN A 10 -22.93 21.18 100.26
CA GLN A 10 -23.60 22.15 99.39
C GLN A 10 -22.75 22.71 98.22
N ALA A 11 -21.47 22.34 98.07
CA ALA A 11 -20.56 22.97 97.10
C ALA A 11 -20.20 22.15 95.84
N LEU A 12 -20.84 21.00 95.55
CA LEU A 12 -20.47 20.15 94.40
C LEU A 12 -21.68 19.76 93.55
N THR A 13 -22.22 20.76 92.83
CA THR A 13 -23.16 20.56 91.72
C THR A 13 -22.55 21.10 90.42
N ALA A 14 -21.76 20.29 89.71
CA ALA A 14 -21.48 20.49 88.29
C ALA A 14 -20.94 19.20 87.66
N SER A 15 -21.76 18.55 86.82
CA SER A 15 -21.45 17.53 85.81
C SER A 15 -22.34 16.28 85.92
N PRO A 16 -23.07 15.90 84.85
CA PRO A 16 -23.81 14.63 84.76
C PRO A 16 -22.93 13.38 84.90
N ALA A 17 -21.65 13.46 84.49
CA ALA A 17 -20.72 12.32 84.51
C ALA A 17 -20.36 11.85 85.94
N THR A 18 -20.33 12.77 86.91
CA THR A 18 -20.04 12.45 88.31
C THR A 18 -21.24 11.83 89.04
N ARG A 19 -22.47 11.95 88.51
CA ARG A 19 -23.66 11.34 89.12
C ARG A 19 -23.69 9.82 88.99
N LEU A 20 -23.01 9.26 87.98
CA LEU A 20 -23.16 7.85 87.62
C LEU A 20 -22.17 6.94 88.38
N MET A 21 -20.91 7.38 88.54
CA MET A 21 -19.98 6.76 89.50
C MET A 21 -20.50 6.87 90.94
N LYS A 22 -21.14 7.99 91.30
CA LYS A 22 -21.76 8.14 92.62
C LYS A 22 -22.91 7.15 92.82
N ARG A 23 -23.71 6.79 91.82
CA ARG A 23 -24.80 5.82 92.00
C ARG A 23 -24.30 4.40 92.27
N TYR A 24 -23.22 3.97 91.60
CA TYR A 24 -22.58 2.67 91.88
C TYR A 24 -21.89 2.65 93.26
N ALA A 25 -21.20 3.73 93.62
CA ALA A 25 -20.58 3.89 94.94
C ALA A 25 -21.61 4.05 96.08
N PHE A 26 -22.75 4.70 95.84
CA PHE A 26 -23.82 4.95 96.84
C PHE A 26 -24.58 3.66 97.16
N THR A 27 -24.73 2.74 96.18
CA THR A 27 -25.38 1.44 96.39
C THR A 27 -24.50 0.49 97.23
N GLN A 28 -23.17 0.52 97.03
CA GLN A 28 -22.23 -0.20 97.92
C GLN A 28 -22.10 0.47 99.30
N ALA A 29 -22.15 1.81 99.38
CA ALA A 29 -22.09 2.54 100.64
C ALA A 29 -23.33 2.32 101.53
N LEU A 30 -24.53 2.23 100.96
CA LEU A 30 -25.77 1.88 101.69
C LEU A 30 -25.77 0.44 102.19
N HIS A 31 -25.16 -0.50 101.45
CA HIS A 31 -24.96 -1.87 101.91
C HIS A 31 -24.01 -1.94 103.11
N LEU A 32 -22.95 -1.11 103.12
CA LEU A 32 -22.05 -0.98 104.28
C LEU A 32 -22.69 -0.21 105.47
N TYR A 33 -23.55 0.78 105.20
CA TYR A 33 -24.21 1.55 106.26
C TYR A 33 -25.32 0.76 106.96
N GLY A 34 -26.07 -0.07 106.22
CA GLY A 34 -27.11 -0.95 106.77
C GLY A 34 -26.55 -2.08 107.64
N PHE A 35 -25.32 -2.54 107.37
CA PHE A 35 -24.62 -3.52 108.19
C PHE A 35 -24.14 -2.94 109.54
N CYS A 36 -23.98 -1.61 109.62
CA CYS A 36 -23.40 -0.94 110.78
C CYS A 36 -24.41 -0.55 111.88
N GLN A 37 -25.72 -0.76 111.67
CA GLN A 37 -26.76 -0.45 112.69
C GLN A 37 -27.35 -1.65 113.45
N ARG A 38 -27.05 -2.91 113.09
CA ARG A 38 -27.62 -4.10 113.78
C ARG A 38 -26.74 -4.76 114.83
N THR A 39 -25.52 -4.29 115.04
CA THR A 39 -24.63 -4.80 116.09
C THR A 39 -23.70 -3.69 116.56
N TYR A 40 -24.18 -2.88 117.50
CA TYR A 40 -23.32 -1.98 118.28
C TYR A 40 -23.71 -2.09 119.76
N GLU A 41 -22.87 -2.75 120.55
CA GLU A 41 -22.59 -2.35 121.93
C GLU A 41 -21.30 -1.49 121.92
N PRO A 42 -21.18 -0.47 122.78
CA PRO A 42 -20.32 0.67 122.51
C PRO A 42 -18.90 0.54 123.10
N GLU A 43 -18.08 -0.41 122.64
CA GLU A 43 -16.65 -0.46 123.01
C GLU A 43 -15.74 -0.98 121.88
N ASN A 44 -15.45 -0.16 120.86
CA ASN A 44 -14.16 -0.17 120.12
C ASN A 44 -14.14 0.90 119.02
N LYS A 45 -13.22 1.86 119.11
CA LYS A 45 -12.92 2.88 118.07
C LYS A 45 -11.83 2.43 117.07
N SER A 46 -11.35 1.20 117.16
CA SER A 46 -10.21 0.66 116.39
C SER A 46 -10.58 0.03 115.04
N ASN A 47 -11.88 -0.14 114.71
CA ASN A 47 -12.32 -0.76 113.45
C ASN A 47 -12.70 0.23 112.33
N CYS A 48 -12.61 1.55 112.54
CA CYS A 48 -12.89 2.53 111.49
C CYS A 48 -11.70 2.79 110.54
N THR A 49 -10.46 2.47 110.93
CA THR A 49 -9.24 2.70 110.12
C THR A 49 -9.01 1.64 109.04
N GLY A 50 -9.36 0.37 109.29
CA GLY A 50 -9.24 -0.71 108.30
C GLY A 50 -10.17 -0.56 107.09
N VAL A 51 -11.39 -0.06 107.33
CA VAL A 51 -12.39 0.19 106.28
C VAL A 51 -12.02 1.39 105.41
N LEU A 52 -11.39 2.43 105.99
CA LEU A 52 -10.86 3.57 105.22
C LEU A 52 -9.62 3.18 104.38
N CYS A 53 -8.71 2.35 104.91
CA CYS A 53 -7.50 1.95 104.18
C CYS A 53 -7.83 1.09 102.95
N GLN A 54 -8.73 0.09 103.08
CA GLN A 54 -9.19 -0.73 101.95
C GLN A 54 -9.96 0.08 100.88
N ALA A 55 -10.67 1.14 101.28
CA ALA A 55 -11.31 2.04 100.33
C ALA A 55 -10.28 2.86 99.53
N THR A 56 -9.15 3.24 100.14
CA THR A 56 -8.10 4.07 99.51
C THR A 56 -7.27 3.25 98.51
N ASP A 57 -6.92 2.01 98.84
CA ASP A 57 -6.22 1.08 97.94
C ASP A 57 -7.07 0.69 96.73
N MET A 58 -8.38 0.48 96.95
CA MET A 58 -9.32 0.17 95.86
C MET A 58 -9.54 1.37 94.93
N GLN A 59 -9.50 2.58 95.46
CA GLN A 59 -9.60 3.82 94.67
C GLN A 59 -8.34 4.04 93.81
N THR A 60 -7.15 3.76 94.36
CA THR A 60 -5.87 3.89 93.64
C THR A 60 -5.76 2.90 92.46
N LEU A 61 -6.27 1.67 92.62
CA LEU A 61 -6.32 0.66 91.55
C LEU A 61 -7.31 1.05 90.44
N LEU A 62 -8.48 1.60 90.81
CA LEU A 62 -9.47 2.10 89.86
C LEU A 62 -8.94 3.31 89.07
N ASP A 63 -8.19 4.20 89.71
CA ASP A 63 -7.55 5.35 89.05
C ASP A 63 -6.47 4.91 88.05
N MET A 64 -5.75 3.83 88.34
CA MET A 64 -4.72 3.27 87.46
C MET A 64 -5.31 2.59 86.21
N ASP A 65 -6.35 1.76 86.36
CA ASP A 65 -7.05 1.13 85.24
C ASP A 65 -7.69 2.18 84.32
N PHE A 66 -8.24 3.24 84.90
CA PHE A 66 -8.79 4.37 84.14
C PHE A 66 -7.69 5.13 83.40
N SER A 67 -6.55 5.40 84.05
CA SER A 67 -5.42 6.09 83.41
C SER A 67 -4.85 5.32 82.22
N ILE A 68 -4.79 3.99 82.30
CA ILE A 68 -4.33 3.12 81.20
C ILE A 68 -5.30 3.22 80.01
N ALA A 69 -6.61 3.14 80.26
CA ALA A 69 -7.60 3.25 79.20
C ALA A 69 -7.60 4.64 78.55
N GLU A 70 -7.49 5.71 79.35
CA GLU A 70 -7.53 7.10 78.89
C GLU A 70 -6.31 7.48 78.03
N HIS A 71 -5.14 6.84 78.24
CA HIS A 71 -3.90 7.15 77.50
C HIS A 71 -3.49 6.07 76.49
N ALA A 72 -4.34 5.08 76.24
CA ALA A 72 -4.07 4.05 75.25
C ALA A 72 -4.04 4.62 73.82
N ALA A 73 -3.13 4.13 72.99
CA ALA A 73 -2.98 4.54 71.58
C ALA A 73 -4.07 3.96 70.67
N ASP A 74 -4.67 2.83 71.07
CA ASP A 74 -5.82 2.25 70.38
C ASP A 74 -7.13 2.86 70.90
N SER A 75 -8.14 2.86 70.03
CA SER A 75 -9.50 3.21 70.43
C SER A 75 -10.03 2.13 71.36
N ILE A 76 -10.50 2.51 72.56
CA ILE A 76 -11.09 1.61 73.55
C ILE A 76 -12.53 2.02 73.83
N PHE A 77 -13.43 1.05 73.74
CA PHE A 77 -14.80 1.14 74.24
C PHE A 77 -15.05 0.07 75.28
N ILE A 78 -15.78 0.42 76.34
CA ILE A 78 -16.28 -0.52 77.34
C ILE A 78 -17.79 -0.47 77.31
N THR A 79 -18.42 -1.64 77.34
CA THR A 79 -19.87 -1.81 77.29
C THR A 79 -20.40 -2.54 78.51
N ASP A 80 -21.72 -2.49 78.73
CA ASP A 80 -22.44 -3.37 79.67
C ASP A 80 -22.78 -4.74 79.03
N THR A 81 -23.52 -5.59 79.75
CA THR A 81 -23.92 -6.93 79.26
C THR A 81 -24.95 -6.91 78.12
N GLU A 82 -25.54 -5.76 77.81
CA GLU A 82 -26.46 -5.57 76.68
C GLU A 82 -25.80 -4.78 75.52
N ALA A 83 -24.47 -4.64 75.58
CA ALA A 83 -23.62 -3.93 74.63
C ALA A 83 -23.81 -2.40 74.59
N HIS A 84 -24.42 -1.78 75.62
CA HIS A 84 -24.48 -0.33 75.71
C HIS A 84 -23.14 0.23 76.17
N VAL A 85 -22.66 1.28 75.52
CA VAL A 85 -21.38 1.91 75.86
C VAL A 85 -21.47 2.60 77.22
N VAL A 86 -20.58 2.20 78.10
CA VAL A 86 -20.40 2.81 79.43
C VAL A 86 -19.17 3.71 79.49
N TYR A 87 -18.20 3.51 78.59
CA TYR A 87 -16.99 4.33 78.52
C TYR A 87 -16.36 4.27 77.11
N GLN A 88 -15.76 5.38 76.69
CA GLN A 88 -14.87 5.48 75.53
C GLN A 88 -13.66 6.36 75.87
N ASN A 89 -12.48 6.01 75.34
CA ASN A 89 -11.26 6.77 75.57
C ASN A 89 -11.08 7.96 74.58
N PRO A 90 -10.09 8.86 74.76
CA PRO A 90 -9.81 9.95 73.83
C PRO A 90 -9.58 9.51 72.38
N GLU A 91 -8.84 8.42 72.15
CA GLU A 91 -8.56 7.93 70.80
C GLU A 91 -9.82 7.38 70.11
N ALA A 92 -10.73 6.75 70.86
CA ALA A 92 -12.05 6.37 70.36
C ALA A 92 -12.86 7.58 69.89
N ARG A 93 -12.90 8.64 70.71
CA ARG A 93 -13.56 9.91 70.37
C ARG A 93 -12.96 10.53 69.11
N ARG A 94 -11.63 10.54 68.99
CA ARG A 94 -10.92 11.08 67.83
C ARG A 94 -11.17 10.26 66.56
N MET A 95 -11.07 8.94 66.66
CA MET A 95 -11.13 8.01 65.53
C MET A 95 -12.54 7.93 64.93
N PHE A 96 -13.55 7.73 65.79
CA PHE A 96 -14.94 7.56 65.37
C PHE A 96 -15.72 8.89 65.30
N ARG A 97 -15.19 9.95 65.91
CA ARG A 97 -15.78 11.31 65.94
C ARG A 97 -17.18 11.35 66.57
N LEU A 98 -17.40 10.56 67.61
CA LEU A 98 -18.63 10.53 68.40
C LEU A 98 -18.37 11.04 69.81
N SER A 99 -19.22 11.92 70.30
CA SER A 99 -19.13 12.45 71.65
C SER A 99 -19.68 11.46 72.69
N ASP A 100 -19.26 11.63 73.95
CA ASP A 100 -19.76 10.80 75.06
C ASP A 100 -21.29 10.90 75.20
N GLN A 101 -21.88 12.06 74.90
CA GLN A 101 -23.33 12.28 74.99
C GLN A 101 -24.13 11.51 73.93
N GLU A 102 -23.53 11.26 72.77
CA GLU A 102 -24.19 10.57 71.65
C GLU A 102 -24.12 9.05 71.78
N LEU A 103 -23.09 8.55 72.48
CA LEU A 103 -22.76 7.13 72.55
C LEU A 103 -23.09 6.49 73.90
N TYR A 104 -23.07 7.26 75.00
CA TYR A 104 -23.34 6.72 76.33
C TYR A 104 -24.74 6.10 76.44
N GLY A 105 -24.81 4.86 76.92
CA GLY A 105 -26.07 4.12 77.03
C GLY A 105 -26.67 3.70 75.68
N GLN A 106 -25.95 3.89 74.57
CA GLN A 106 -26.31 3.42 73.23
C GLN A 106 -25.37 2.28 72.84
N ARG A 107 -25.76 1.42 71.91
CA ARG A 107 -24.84 0.42 71.37
C ARG A 107 -23.99 1.06 70.27
N VAL A 108 -22.69 0.77 70.26
CA VAL A 108 -21.74 1.26 69.22
C VAL A 108 -22.28 0.94 67.83
N ILE A 109 -22.82 -0.27 67.68
CA ILE A 109 -23.36 -0.82 66.44
C ILE A 109 -24.53 0.01 65.86
N ASP A 110 -25.34 0.63 66.73
CA ASP A 110 -26.51 1.41 66.34
C ASP A 110 -26.15 2.83 65.91
N LYS A 111 -24.94 3.30 66.27
CA LYS A 111 -24.45 4.65 65.99
C LYS A 111 -23.41 4.69 64.87
N ILE A 112 -22.72 3.59 64.63
CA ILE A 112 -21.63 3.51 63.66
C ILE A 112 -22.03 2.54 62.57
N ALA A 113 -22.26 3.04 61.35
CA ALA A 113 -22.39 2.18 60.20
C ALA A 113 -21.09 1.39 60.01
N HIS A 114 -21.20 0.07 59.91
CA HIS A 114 -20.07 -0.85 59.79
C HIS A 114 -20.48 -2.03 58.91
N GLN A 115 -19.52 -2.50 58.13
CA GLN A 115 -19.68 -3.62 57.21
C GLN A 115 -18.39 -4.45 57.23
N TYR A 116 -18.49 -5.72 56.85
CA TYR A 116 -17.30 -6.48 56.50
C TYR A 116 -16.60 -5.84 55.28
N PRO A 117 -15.27 -6.02 55.11
CA PRO A 117 -14.54 -5.46 53.97
C PRO A 117 -15.13 -5.85 52.60
N GLU A 118 -15.81 -6.99 52.55
CA GLU A 118 -16.52 -7.53 51.38
C GLU A 118 -17.89 -6.86 51.11
N GLY A 119 -18.34 -5.95 51.97
CA GLY A 119 -19.58 -5.17 51.81
C GLY A 119 -20.84 -5.77 52.45
N ASN A 120 -20.75 -6.93 53.10
CA ASN A 120 -21.88 -7.55 53.78
C ASN A 120 -22.25 -6.76 55.06
N PRO A 121 -23.53 -6.39 55.26
CA PRO A 121 -23.99 -5.73 56.48
C PRO A 121 -23.89 -6.69 57.66
N ASP A 122 -23.41 -6.20 58.79
CA ASP A 122 -23.37 -6.98 60.03
C ASP A 122 -24.73 -6.88 60.72
N THR A 123 -25.38 -8.00 60.97
CA THR A 123 -26.61 -8.01 61.79
C THR A 123 -26.24 -7.93 63.27
N LEU A 124 -27.17 -7.46 64.12
CA LEU A 124 -26.91 -7.36 65.57
C LEU A 124 -26.42 -8.68 66.19
N GLU A 125 -26.96 -9.83 65.75
CA GLU A 125 -26.57 -11.17 66.23
C GLU A 125 -25.20 -11.64 65.69
N GLN A 126 -24.73 -11.07 64.60
CA GLN A 126 -23.43 -11.36 63.98
C GLN A 126 -22.33 -10.40 64.48
N CYS A 127 -22.72 -9.25 65.03
CA CYS A 127 -21.79 -8.26 65.55
C CYS A 127 -20.92 -8.82 66.67
N LYS A 128 -19.63 -8.89 66.38
CA LYS A 128 -18.61 -9.46 67.28
C LYS A 128 -18.52 -8.73 68.62
N VAL A 129 -18.80 -7.42 68.65
CA VAL A 129 -18.86 -6.62 69.88
C VAL A 129 -20.10 -6.99 70.71
N TYR A 130 -21.26 -7.11 70.06
CA TYR A 130 -22.49 -7.53 70.73
C TYR A 130 -22.37 -8.96 71.29
N ARG A 131 -21.76 -9.88 70.53
CA ARG A 131 -21.53 -11.25 70.97
C ARG A 131 -20.53 -11.36 72.13
N ALA A 132 -19.49 -10.52 72.14
CA ALA A 132 -18.57 -10.43 73.26
C ALA A 132 -19.28 -9.97 74.54
N ALA A 133 -20.14 -8.94 74.46
CA ALA A 133 -20.87 -8.40 75.61
C ALA A 133 -21.97 -9.36 76.13
N THR A 134 -22.75 -9.93 75.21
CA THR A 134 -24.00 -10.66 75.52
C THR A 134 -23.78 -12.16 75.69
N TYR A 135 -22.90 -12.77 74.89
CA TYR A 135 -22.67 -14.21 74.89
C TYR A 135 -21.30 -14.59 75.46
N GLY A 136 -20.40 -13.61 75.66
CA GLY A 136 -19.06 -13.88 76.19
C GLY A 136 -18.06 -14.38 75.14
N GLU A 137 -18.35 -14.16 73.84
CA GLU A 137 -17.51 -14.65 72.75
C GLU A 137 -16.41 -13.67 72.38
N THR A 138 -15.16 -14.09 72.49
CA THR A 138 -14.00 -13.27 72.09
C THR A 138 -13.79 -13.33 70.58
N ALA A 139 -13.60 -12.18 69.95
CA ALA A 139 -13.16 -12.09 68.56
C ALA A 139 -11.92 -11.19 68.45
N ARG A 140 -10.90 -11.65 67.72
CA ARG A 140 -9.63 -10.93 67.55
C ARG A 140 -9.35 -10.66 66.08
N ASP A 141 -8.57 -9.62 65.82
CA ASP A 141 -7.95 -9.27 64.53
C ASP A 141 -8.91 -9.29 63.32
N PHE A 142 -10.17 -8.93 63.54
CA PHE A 142 -11.14 -8.84 62.46
C PHE A 142 -11.17 -7.42 61.90
N ILE A 143 -11.34 -7.31 60.59
CA ILE A 143 -11.37 -6.02 59.92
C ILE A 143 -12.82 -5.62 59.67
N TRP A 144 -13.15 -4.36 59.95
CA TRP A 144 -14.38 -3.73 59.49
C TRP A 144 -14.10 -2.50 58.65
N ARG A 145 -15.00 -2.27 57.71
CA ARG A 145 -15.17 -0.97 57.08
C ARG A 145 -16.22 -0.21 57.88
N VAL A 146 -15.79 0.86 58.53
CA VAL A 146 -16.63 1.70 59.39
C VAL A 146 -16.73 3.10 58.81
N TYR A 147 -17.76 3.84 59.19
CA TYR A 147 -17.97 5.21 58.75
C TYR A 147 -17.88 6.16 59.94
N ARG A 148 -17.08 7.24 59.81
CA ARG A 148 -17.04 8.31 60.81
C ARG A 148 -18.39 9.04 60.82
N ALA A 149 -18.64 9.83 61.86
CA ALA A 149 -19.86 10.66 61.96
C ALA A 149 -20.09 11.61 60.76
N ASP A 150 -19.04 11.98 60.03
CA ASP A 150 -19.13 12.80 58.79
C ASP A 150 -19.41 11.98 57.52
N GLY A 151 -19.61 10.67 57.64
CA GLY A 151 -19.84 9.75 56.53
C GLY A 151 -18.57 9.27 55.82
N SER A 152 -17.37 9.65 56.26
CA SER A 152 -16.13 9.16 55.64
C SER A 152 -15.84 7.70 56.02
N PRO A 153 -15.65 6.79 55.04
CA PRO A 153 -15.29 5.41 55.33
C PRO A 153 -13.84 5.29 55.76
N PHE A 154 -13.56 4.39 56.69
CA PHE A 154 -12.21 3.97 57.07
C PHE A 154 -12.21 2.50 57.49
N TYR A 155 -11.05 1.87 57.44
CA TYR A 155 -10.87 0.48 57.82
C TYR A 155 -10.29 0.40 59.23
N VAL A 156 -10.89 -0.43 60.07
CA VAL A 156 -10.42 -0.70 61.43
C VAL A 156 -10.08 -2.17 61.59
N SER A 157 -8.92 -2.44 62.20
CA SER A 157 -8.64 -3.75 62.80
C SER A 157 -9.21 -3.75 64.21
N CYS A 158 -9.94 -4.80 64.58
CA CYS A 158 -10.78 -4.82 65.76
C CYS A 158 -10.56 -6.08 66.60
N THR A 159 -10.62 -5.90 67.92
CA THR A 159 -10.67 -6.99 68.89
C THR A 159 -11.74 -6.72 69.93
N ALA A 160 -12.66 -7.65 70.14
CA ALA A 160 -13.73 -7.59 71.14
C ALA A 160 -13.57 -8.74 72.13
N SER A 161 -13.55 -8.44 73.43
CA SER A 161 -13.39 -9.43 74.50
C SER A 161 -14.36 -9.16 75.66
N PRO A 162 -14.97 -10.20 76.27
CA PRO A 162 -15.82 -10.02 77.46
C PRO A 162 -15.05 -9.50 78.67
N HIS A 163 -15.71 -8.68 79.47
CA HIS A 163 -15.21 -8.10 80.72
C HIS A 163 -15.95 -8.74 81.91
N TYR A 164 -15.20 -9.25 82.88
CA TYR A 164 -15.70 -9.87 84.09
C TYR A 164 -15.31 -9.03 85.33
N ASN A 165 -16.20 -8.97 86.32
CA ASN A 165 -15.88 -8.37 87.61
C ASN A 165 -14.97 -9.28 88.45
N LYS A 166 -14.56 -8.82 89.64
CA LYS A 166 -13.70 -9.57 90.58
C LYS A 166 -14.31 -10.89 91.08
N GLU A 167 -15.61 -11.07 90.97
CA GLU A 167 -16.34 -12.29 91.36
C GLU A 167 -16.49 -13.28 90.18
N GLY A 168 -15.91 -12.97 89.01
CA GLY A 168 -15.99 -13.79 87.81
C GLY A 168 -17.32 -13.66 87.06
N ILE A 169 -18.16 -12.69 87.42
CA ILE A 169 -19.43 -12.43 86.75
C ILE A 169 -19.19 -11.48 85.58
N ARG A 170 -19.70 -11.81 84.40
CA ARG A 170 -19.60 -10.96 83.21
C ARG A 170 -20.37 -9.67 83.43
N VAL A 171 -19.71 -8.54 83.23
CA VAL A 171 -20.28 -7.19 83.37
C VAL A 171 -20.37 -6.43 82.05
N GLY A 172 -19.77 -6.96 80.98
CA GLY A 172 -19.91 -6.44 79.62
C GLY A 172 -18.77 -6.86 78.71
N ALA A 173 -18.29 -6.00 77.83
CA ALA A 173 -17.14 -6.24 76.95
C ALA A 173 -16.25 -5.02 76.74
N VAL A 174 -14.97 -5.27 76.45
CA VAL A 174 -13.98 -4.29 75.99
C VAL A 174 -13.72 -4.50 74.51
N PHE A 175 -13.72 -3.40 73.76
CA PHE A 175 -13.49 -3.38 72.32
C PHE A 175 -12.33 -2.45 71.99
N PHE A 176 -11.38 -2.98 71.22
CA PHE A 176 -10.22 -2.28 70.69
C PHE A 176 -10.37 -2.08 69.19
N ALA A 177 -10.07 -0.88 68.70
CA ALA A 177 -10.04 -0.60 67.27
C ALA A 177 -8.80 0.23 66.88
N THR A 178 -8.15 -0.16 65.78
CA THR A 178 -6.99 0.53 65.21
C THR A 178 -7.27 0.87 63.74
N ASP A 179 -7.11 2.14 63.33
CA ASP A 179 -7.29 2.56 61.93
C ASP A 179 -6.13 2.02 61.04
N ILE A 180 -6.47 1.20 60.05
CA ILE A 180 -5.53 0.56 59.12
C ILE A 180 -5.63 1.11 57.68
N THR A 181 -6.38 2.19 57.47
CA THR A 181 -6.70 2.71 56.13
C THR A 181 -5.46 3.13 55.34
N ALA A 182 -4.56 3.88 55.96
CA ALA A 182 -3.34 4.38 55.29
C ALA A 182 -2.43 3.23 54.83
N ARG A 183 -2.29 2.19 55.67
CA ARG A 183 -1.49 1.01 55.35
C ARG A 183 -2.07 0.24 54.17
N ARG A 184 -3.38 -0.07 54.19
CA ARG A 184 -4.04 -0.78 53.08
C ARG A 184 -3.94 -0.03 51.75
N ASN A 185 -4.16 1.29 51.76
CA ASN A 185 -4.07 2.09 50.54
C ASN A 185 -2.66 2.06 49.93
N ALA A 186 -1.61 2.06 50.76
CA ALA A 186 -0.23 1.98 50.28
C ALA A 186 0.11 0.60 49.69
N GLU A 187 -0.32 -0.49 50.33
CA GLU A 187 -0.14 -1.86 49.84
C GLU A 187 -0.88 -2.07 48.50
N GLU A 188 -2.14 -1.64 48.41
CA GLU A 188 -2.92 -1.73 47.16
C GLU A 188 -2.35 -0.85 46.04
N ALA A 189 -1.85 0.35 46.36
CA ALA A 189 -1.22 1.22 45.38
C ALA A 189 0.09 0.61 44.84
N LEU A 190 0.86 -0.06 45.69
CA LEU A 190 2.08 -0.75 45.27
C LEU A 190 1.77 -1.90 44.31
N VAL A 191 0.81 -2.77 44.65
CA VAL A 191 0.37 -3.87 43.78
C VAL A 191 -0.06 -3.35 42.40
N LYS A 192 -0.95 -2.34 42.38
CA LYS A 192 -1.40 -1.71 41.14
C LYS A 192 -0.27 -1.08 40.33
N SER A 193 0.72 -0.48 41.00
CA SER A 193 1.88 0.10 40.33
C SER A 193 2.76 -0.97 39.69
N THR A 194 3.00 -2.08 40.37
CA THR A 194 3.79 -3.20 39.84
C THR A 194 3.10 -3.87 38.66
N GLU A 195 1.80 -4.16 38.76
CA GLU A 195 1.00 -4.70 37.65
C GLU A 195 1.04 -3.77 36.42
N LYS A 196 0.86 -2.46 36.63
CA LYS A 196 0.90 -1.47 35.55
C LYS A 196 2.28 -1.42 34.86
N LEU A 197 3.37 -1.52 35.62
CA LEU A 197 4.73 -1.53 35.06
C LEU A 197 4.99 -2.81 34.25
N GLN A 198 4.55 -3.97 34.75
CA GLN A 198 4.69 -5.25 34.05
C GLN A 198 3.94 -5.23 32.71
N LEU A 199 2.67 -4.81 32.72
CA LEU A 199 1.86 -4.68 31.51
C LEU A 199 2.46 -3.69 30.50
N ALA A 200 3.09 -2.60 30.97
CA ALA A 200 3.74 -1.64 30.09
C ALA A 200 5.00 -2.21 29.41
N ILE A 201 5.77 -3.06 30.11
CA ILE A 201 6.95 -3.74 29.55
C ILE A 201 6.52 -4.78 28.51
N GLU A 202 5.49 -5.57 28.82
CA GLU A 202 4.94 -6.59 27.91
C GLU A 202 4.32 -5.96 26.66
N ALA A 203 3.48 -4.93 26.81
CA ALA A 203 2.85 -4.25 25.67
C ALA A 203 3.85 -3.51 24.78
N ALA A 204 4.99 -3.08 25.33
CA ALA A 204 6.08 -2.46 24.57
C ALA A 204 7.05 -3.49 23.97
N GLU A 205 6.81 -4.79 24.18
CA GLU A 205 7.63 -5.89 23.65
C GLU A 205 9.14 -5.73 23.92
N LEU A 206 9.48 -5.20 25.10
CA LEU A 206 10.87 -4.88 25.45
C LEU A 206 11.63 -6.11 25.96
N GLY A 207 12.77 -6.41 25.33
CA GLY A 207 13.79 -7.25 25.93
C GLY A 207 14.51 -6.48 27.03
N MET A 208 14.80 -7.10 28.17
CA MET A 208 15.55 -6.49 29.26
C MET A 208 16.77 -7.34 29.58
N PHE A 209 17.87 -6.68 29.91
CA PHE A 209 19.03 -7.32 30.50
C PHE A 209 19.48 -6.60 31.76
N ASP A 210 20.01 -7.38 32.69
CA ASP A 210 20.70 -6.90 33.87
C ASP A 210 21.99 -7.71 34.03
N TYR A 211 23.12 -7.01 34.10
CA TYR A 211 24.44 -7.62 34.15
C TYR A 211 25.25 -7.03 35.29
N PHE A 212 25.83 -7.91 36.11
CA PHE A 212 26.66 -7.55 37.24
C PHE A 212 28.13 -7.90 36.93
N PRO A 213 28.99 -6.92 36.56
CA PRO A 213 30.35 -7.20 36.13
C PRO A 213 31.23 -7.90 37.18
N GLN A 214 30.93 -7.70 38.47
CA GLN A 214 31.72 -8.27 39.57
C GLN A 214 31.44 -9.77 39.79
N THR A 215 30.20 -10.20 39.66
CA THR A 215 29.78 -11.61 39.83
C THR A 215 29.66 -12.34 38.50
N THR A 216 29.73 -11.62 37.38
CA THR A 216 29.43 -12.08 36.01
C THR A 216 28.00 -12.61 35.83
N GLU A 217 27.11 -12.32 36.79
CA GLU A 217 25.71 -12.70 36.74
C GLU A 217 24.98 -11.91 35.66
N VAL A 218 24.18 -12.62 34.86
CA VAL A 218 23.38 -12.06 33.76
C VAL A 218 21.94 -12.53 33.93
N VAL A 219 21.01 -11.58 33.92
CA VAL A 219 19.57 -11.83 33.92
C VAL A 219 18.98 -11.24 32.66
N TRP A 220 18.36 -12.06 31.82
CA TRP A 220 17.64 -11.64 30.63
C TRP A 220 16.15 -11.93 30.78
N SER A 221 15.30 -11.00 30.36
CA SER A 221 13.87 -11.30 30.18
C SER A 221 13.66 -12.32 29.06
N GLU A 222 12.47 -12.92 29.02
CA GLU A 222 12.08 -13.83 27.94
C GLU A 222 12.22 -13.17 26.56
N LYS A 223 11.73 -11.94 26.42
CA LYS A 223 11.83 -11.19 25.17
C LYS A 223 13.26 -10.89 24.73
N MET A 224 14.19 -10.68 25.67
CA MET A 224 15.62 -10.53 25.34
C MET A 224 16.22 -11.83 24.79
N ARG A 225 15.73 -13.00 25.25
CA ARG A 225 16.14 -14.30 24.70
C ARG A 225 15.63 -14.48 23.27
N GLU A 226 14.39 -14.09 23.00
CA GLU A 226 13.79 -14.10 21.66
C GLU A 226 14.59 -13.24 20.66
N HIS A 227 14.98 -12.02 21.06
CA HIS A 227 15.81 -11.12 20.23
C HIS A 227 17.16 -11.74 19.80
N PHE A 228 17.64 -12.74 20.55
CA PHE A 228 18.87 -13.48 20.28
C PHE A 228 18.61 -14.90 19.75
N GLY A 229 17.36 -15.26 19.45
CA GLY A 229 16.97 -16.58 18.97
C GLY A 229 17.35 -17.70 19.94
N LEU A 230 17.15 -17.47 21.24
CA LEU A 230 17.45 -18.43 22.32
C LEU A 230 16.17 -18.98 22.96
N PRO A 231 16.09 -20.30 23.21
CA PRO A 231 15.05 -20.91 24.03
C PRO A 231 15.00 -20.37 25.46
N SER A 232 13.81 -20.35 26.08
CA SER A 232 13.56 -19.82 27.43
C SER A 232 14.38 -20.53 28.53
N ASP A 233 14.79 -21.79 28.31
CA ASP A 233 15.60 -22.62 29.22
C ASP A 233 17.12 -22.51 28.98
N SER A 234 17.56 -21.69 28.02
CA SER A 234 18.98 -21.52 27.71
C SER A 234 19.78 -20.99 28.90
N ILE A 235 20.96 -21.56 29.15
CA ILE A 235 21.90 -21.02 30.13
C ILE A 235 22.58 -19.79 29.52
N ILE A 236 22.44 -18.65 30.20
CA ILE A 236 23.02 -17.37 29.76
C ILE A 236 24.24 -17.05 30.61
N ASN A 237 25.30 -16.59 29.98
CA ASN A 237 26.51 -16.09 30.64
C ASN A 237 26.96 -14.77 30.00
N SER A 238 28.02 -14.18 30.55
CA SER A 238 28.58 -12.90 30.10
C SER A 238 29.02 -12.87 28.62
N ASN A 239 29.30 -14.03 28.00
CA ASN A 239 29.70 -14.13 26.61
C ASN A 239 28.53 -14.38 25.64
N THR A 240 27.36 -14.83 26.12
CA THR A 240 26.19 -15.12 25.28
C THR A 240 25.79 -13.93 24.41
N PHE A 241 25.88 -12.72 24.95
CA PHE A 241 25.63 -11.48 24.19
C PHE A 241 26.51 -11.36 22.94
N TYR A 242 27.83 -11.48 23.10
CA TYR A 242 28.77 -11.29 21.99
C TYR A 242 28.76 -12.42 20.96
N LEU A 243 28.41 -13.65 21.38
CA LEU A 243 28.27 -14.78 20.47
C LEU A 243 27.11 -14.59 19.49
N GLY A 244 25.99 -14.05 19.98
CA GLY A 244 24.81 -13.78 19.16
C GLY A 244 24.92 -12.54 18.26
N LEU A 245 26.00 -11.76 18.33
CA LEU A 245 26.20 -10.61 17.43
C LEU A 245 26.74 -11.05 16.06
N HIS A 246 26.29 -10.36 15.01
CA HIS A 246 26.87 -10.46 13.67
C HIS A 246 28.36 -10.08 13.67
N ALA A 247 29.17 -10.75 12.85
CA ALA A 247 30.62 -10.62 12.84
C ALA A 247 31.11 -9.17 12.75
N ASP A 248 30.60 -8.40 11.78
CA ASP A 248 31.01 -7.00 11.57
C ASP A 248 30.64 -6.05 12.72
N ASP A 249 29.65 -6.40 13.55
CA ASP A 249 29.16 -5.53 14.62
C ASP A 249 29.93 -5.75 15.94
N ARG A 250 30.52 -6.94 16.15
CA ARG A 250 31.12 -7.34 17.43
C ARG A 250 32.12 -6.34 18.01
N GLU A 251 33.06 -5.87 17.20
CA GLU A 251 34.15 -5.00 17.65
C GLU A 251 33.65 -3.57 17.95
N ARG A 252 32.77 -3.05 17.10
CA ARG A 252 32.09 -1.77 17.28
C ARG A 252 31.27 -1.74 18.57
N ILE A 253 30.45 -2.78 18.82
CA ILE A 253 29.61 -2.86 20.01
C ILE A 253 30.44 -2.99 21.28
N ARG A 254 31.49 -3.81 21.27
CA ARG A 254 32.40 -3.94 22.40
C ARG A 254 33.01 -2.59 22.77
N SER A 255 33.51 -1.84 21.80
CA SER A 255 34.12 -0.52 22.03
C SER A 255 33.15 0.46 22.68
N ILE A 256 31.90 0.53 22.20
CA ILE A 256 30.86 1.43 22.75
C ILE A 256 30.54 1.07 24.20
N ILE A 257 30.38 -0.22 24.51
CA ILE A 257 30.06 -0.68 25.87
C ILE A 257 31.24 -0.43 26.83
N GLU A 258 32.47 -0.66 26.37
CA GLU A 258 33.68 -0.42 27.16
C GLU A 258 33.86 1.07 27.46
N GLU A 259 33.67 1.95 26.47
CA GLU A 259 33.74 3.39 26.66
C GLU A 259 32.71 3.89 27.67
N ALA A 260 31.46 3.43 27.57
CA ALA A 260 30.40 3.77 28.51
C ALA A 260 30.64 3.22 29.92
N SER A 261 31.52 2.23 30.08
CA SER A 261 31.87 1.60 31.36
C SER A 261 33.11 2.19 32.03
N ARG A 262 33.75 3.21 31.43
CA ARG A 262 34.94 3.85 32.01
C ARG A 262 34.58 4.69 33.24
N PRO A 263 35.44 4.75 34.27
CA PRO A 263 35.27 5.67 35.39
C PRO A 263 35.13 7.12 34.89
N GLY A 264 34.07 7.81 35.31
CA GLY A 264 33.76 9.18 34.87
C GLY A 264 32.99 9.30 33.55
N ALA A 265 32.70 8.18 32.86
CA ALA A 265 31.80 8.21 31.70
C ALA A 265 30.34 8.41 32.15
N GLY A 266 29.51 9.00 31.28
CA GLY A 266 28.09 9.25 31.56
C GLY A 266 27.23 7.99 31.73
N GLY A 267 27.82 6.79 31.60
CA GLY A 267 27.18 5.50 31.84
C GLY A 267 26.09 5.11 30.84
N ARG A 268 25.66 5.99 29.94
CA ARG A 268 24.58 5.73 28.98
C ARG A 268 25.14 5.45 27.60
N TYR A 269 24.56 4.44 26.94
CA TYR A 269 24.87 4.12 25.56
C TYR A 269 23.62 3.67 24.82
N GLN A 270 23.59 3.95 23.53
CA GLN A 270 22.56 3.47 22.63
C GLN A 270 23.21 2.97 21.36
N VAL A 271 22.73 1.86 20.83
CA VAL A 271 23.33 1.25 19.66
C VAL A 271 22.38 0.32 18.93
N GLU A 272 22.47 0.34 17.61
CA GLU A 272 21.80 -0.59 16.72
C GLU A 272 22.81 -1.61 16.20
N PHE A 273 22.42 -2.89 16.18
CA PHE A 273 23.27 -3.97 15.70
C PHE A 273 22.45 -5.15 15.20
N ARG A 274 23.13 -6.01 14.44
CA ARG A 274 22.56 -7.27 13.98
C ARG A 274 22.86 -8.40 14.97
N THR A 275 21.84 -9.16 15.33
CA THR A 275 22.01 -10.48 15.95
C THR A 275 21.87 -11.56 14.89
N ILE A 276 22.54 -12.69 15.10
CA ILE A 276 22.30 -13.94 14.38
C ILE A 276 21.83 -14.92 15.46
N GLY A 277 20.58 -15.38 15.33
CA GLY A 277 19.99 -16.24 16.33
C GLY A 277 20.80 -17.51 16.49
N LEU A 278 21.16 -17.82 17.73
CA LEU A 278 22.12 -18.89 18.04
C LEU A 278 21.54 -20.29 17.77
N THR A 279 20.22 -20.42 17.67
CA THR A 279 19.54 -21.68 17.37
C THR A 279 18.85 -21.71 16.00
N ASP A 280 18.28 -20.59 15.54
CA ASP A 280 17.51 -20.51 14.30
C ASP A 280 18.31 -19.92 13.11
N GLY A 281 19.50 -19.35 13.35
CA GLY A 281 20.32 -18.71 12.34
C GLY A 281 19.71 -17.44 11.72
N GLN A 282 18.57 -16.96 12.22
CA GLN A 282 17.90 -15.79 11.67
C GLN A 282 18.62 -14.51 12.07
N GLN A 283 18.79 -13.61 11.10
CA GLN A 283 19.34 -12.28 11.37
C GLN A 283 18.24 -11.34 11.84
N ARG A 284 18.45 -10.65 12.96
CA ARG A 284 17.54 -9.61 13.48
C ARG A 284 18.28 -8.30 13.70
N TRP A 285 17.58 -7.18 13.53
CA TRP A 285 18.09 -5.86 13.88
C TRP A 285 17.57 -5.48 15.26
N ILE A 286 18.49 -5.18 16.18
CA ILE A 286 18.18 -4.86 17.56
C ILE A 286 18.65 -3.44 17.89
N PHE A 287 17.73 -2.63 18.41
CA PHE A 287 18.06 -1.38 19.10
C PHE A 287 18.28 -1.68 20.57
N LEU A 288 19.42 -1.28 21.12
CA LEU A 288 19.73 -1.40 22.54
C LEU A 288 19.94 -0.02 23.16
N ARG A 289 19.32 0.19 24.32
CA ARG A 289 19.63 1.32 25.21
C ARG A 289 20.07 0.78 26.56
N GLY A 290 21.32 1.08 26.93
CA GLY A 290 21.94 0.61 28.16
C GLY A 290 22.36 1.74 29.10
N GLN A 291 22.38 1.43 30.39
CA GLN A 291 22.86 2.27 31.45
C GLN A 291 23.78 1.47 32.38
N VAL A 292 24.95 2.05 32.67
CA VAL A 292 25.93 1.55 33.63
C VAL A 292 25.77 2.31 34.94
N HIS A 293 25.72 1.57 36.04
CA HIS A 293 25.79 2.07 37.40
C HIS A 293 27.17 1.83 37.96
N PHE A 294 27.68 2.82 38.70
CA PHE A 294 29.02 2.82 39.28
C PHE A 294 28.95 2.83 40.81
N ASP A 295 29.99 2.29 41.46
CA ASP A 295 30.23 2.50 42.88
C ASP A 295 30.88 3.86 43.18
N ALA A 296 31.15 4.13 44.46
CA ALA A 296 31.78 5.37 44.91
C ALA A 296 33.21 5.56 44.38
N ASP A 297 33.89 4.48 43.98
CA ASP A 297 35.25 4.48 43.44
C ASP A 297 35.25 4.60 41.90
N GLY A 298 34.08 4.67 41.27
CA GLY A 298 33.91 4.81 39.84
C GLY A 298 33.98 3.51 39.05
N ASN A 299 33.92 2.34 39.71
CA ASN A 299 33.90 1.04 39.04
C ASN A 299 32.46 0.67 38.64
N ALA A 300 32.30 0.08 37.45
CA ALA A 300 31.00 -0.38 36.97
C ALA A 300 30.51 -1.59 37.78
N ILE A 301 29.39 -1.44 38.49
CA ILE A 301 28.81 -2.47 39.37
C ILE A 301 27.57 -3.15 38.78
N ARG A 302 26.88 -2.50 37.85
CA ARG A 302 25.67 -3.03 37.20
C ARG A 302 25.46 -2.39 35.84
N ARG A 303 25.02 -3.17 34.85
CA ARG A 303 24.59 -2.67 33.54
C ARG A 303 23.18 -3.16 33.28
N VAL A 304 22.26 -2.23 33.11
CA VAL A 304 20.86 -2.52 32.84
C VAL A 304 20.47 -1.88 31.54
N GLY A 305 19.60 -2.51 30.78
CA GLY A 305 19.11 -1.91 29.55
C GLY A 305 17.93 -2.63 28.95
N VAL A 306 17.42 -2.02 27.90
CA VAL A 306 16.31 -2.54 27.11
C VAL A 306 16.74 -2.75 25.67
N THR A 307 16.15 -3.76 25.04
CA THR A 307 16.29 -4.06 23.62
C THR A 307 14.93 -4.06 22.94
N VAL A 308 14.91 -3.60 21.70
CA VAL A 308 13.73 -3.59 20.82
C VAL A 308 14.13 -4.25 19.52
N ASP A 309 13.34 -5.22 19.06
CA ASP A 309 13.46 -5.73 17.70
C ASP A 309 12.93 -4.68 16.71
N ILE A 310 13.83 -4.18 15.86
CA ILE A 310 13.54 -3.18 14.84
C ILE A 310 13.65 -3.80 13.43
N THR A 311 13.65 -5.13 13.31
CA THR A 311 13.78 -5.86 12.04
C THR A 311 12.67 -5.46 11.07
N GLU A 312 11.41 -5.47 11.50
CA GLU A 312 10.28 -5.11 10.63
C GLU A 312 10.38 -3.66 10.13
N LYS A 313 10.82 -2.74 10.99
CA LYS A 313 11.07 -1.34 10.61
C LYS A 313 12.14 -1.25 9.53
N TYR A 314 13.28 -1.91 9.72
CA TYR A 314 14.38 -1.93 8.75
C TYR A 314 13.97 -2.59 7.42
N GLU A 315 13.21 -3.69 7.47
CA GLU A 315 12.69 -4.35 6.29
C GLU A 315 11.63 -3.51 5.57
N ALA A 316 10.79 -2.78 6.29
CA ALA A 316 9.83 -1.85 5.72
C ALA A 316 10.52 -0.65 5.06
N GLU A 317 11.52 -0.05 5.72
CA GLU A 317 12.32 1.04 5.14
C GLU A 317 13.08 0.57 3.90
N LYS A 318 13.68 -0.62 3.94
CA LYS A 318 14.34 -1.23 2.77
C LYS A 318 13.36 -1.49 1.63
N ARG A 319 12.15 -2.01 1.93
CA ARG A 319 11.09 -2.22 0.93
C ARG A 319 10.62 -0.91 0.33
N LEU A 320 10.44 0.14 1.13
CA LEU A 320 10.09 1.49 0.66
C LEU A 320 11.20 2.07 -0.22
N GLN A 321 12.46 1.91 0.16
CA GLN A 321 13.59 2.38 -0.63
C GLN A 321 13.69 1.64 -1.98
N VAL A 322 13.53 0.32 -1.99
CA VAL A 322 13.48 -0.48 -3.22
C VAL A 322 12.28 -0.08 -4.09
N ALA A 323 11.09 0.06 -3.52
CA ALA A 323 9.88 0.47 -4.25
C ALA A 323 9.95 1.90 -4.79
N ALA A 324 10.64 2.80 -4.09
CA ALA A 324 10.87 4.17 -4.57
C ALA A 324 11.86 4.24 -5.74
N GLN A 325 12.72 3.22 -5.90
CA GLN A 325 13.84 3.23 -6.85
C GLN A 325 13.71 2.20 -7.99
N HIS A 326 12.84 1.19 -7.87
CA HIS A 326 12.67 0.14 -8.87
C HIS A 326 11.22 0.04 -9.34
N ASP A 327 11.02 -0.42 -10.57
CA ASP A 327 9.73 -0.76 -11.15
C ASP A 327 9.22 -2.04 -10.49
N SER A 328 8.05 -1.97 -9.86
CA SER A 328 7.49 -3.08 -9.08
C SER A 328 7.19 -4.35 -9.90
N LEU A 329 6.96 -4.21 -11.21
CA LEU A 329 6.64 -5.33 -12.09
C LEU A 329 7.89 -6.06 -12.59
N THR A 330 8.86 -5.30 -13.10
CA THR A 330 10.05 -5.85 -13.78
C THR A 330 11.28 -5.94 -12.89
N GLY A 331 11.29 -5.24 -11.75
CA GLY A 331 12.45 -5.13 -10.86
C GLY A 331 13.59 -4.27 -11.42
N LEU A 332 13.42 -3.68 -12.60
CA LEU A 332 14.41 -2.75 -13.18
C LEU A 332 14.42 -1.41 -12.42
N PRO A 333 15.52 -0.64 -12.46
CA PRO A 333 15.52 0.77 -12.10
C PRO A 333 14.31 1.51 -12.68
N ASN A 334 13.59 2.26 -11.84
CA ASN A 334 12.52 3.13 -12.31
C ASN A 334 13.10 4.48 -12.79
N ARG A 335 12.21 5.37 -13.23
CA ARG A 335 12.61 6.71 -13.68
C ARG A 335 13.42 7.49 -12.65
N ALA A 336 13.09 7.43 -11.35
CA ALA A 336 13.82 8.18 -10.33
C ALA A 336 15.27 7.69 -10.20
N LEU A 337 15.47 6.37 -10.06
CA LEU A 337 16.80 5.78 -9.95
C LEU A 337 17.61 5.94 -11.24
N LEU A 338 16.97 5.84 -12.41
CA LEU A 338 17.64 6.05 -13.69
C LEU A 338 18.25 7.46 -13.76
N PHE A 339 17.49 8.49 -13.40
CA PHE A 339 17.97 9.88 -13.44
C PHE A 339 19.11 10.11 -12.44
N GLU A 340 18.93 9.69 -11.19
CA GLU A 340 19.96 9.81 -10.14
C GLU A 340 21.27 9.11 -10.55
N TYR A 341 21.18 7.88 -11.05
CA TYR A 341 22.35 7.09 -11.40
C TYR A 341 23.05 7.60 -12.67
N CYS A 342 22.28 8.01 -13.68
CA CYS A 342 22.84 8.47 -14.95
C CYS A 342 23.45 9.87 -14.88
N GLU A 343 22.99 10.75 -13.98
CA GLU A 343 23.68 12.03 -13.73
C GLU A 343 25.15 11.79 -13.34
N HIS A 344 25.41 10.83 -12.45
CA HIS A 344 26.77 10.46 -12.08
C HIS A 344 27.57 9.82 -13.23
N LEU A 345 26.93 8.95 -14.03
CA LEU A 345 27.58 8.30 -15.17
C LEU A 345 27.96 9.30 -16.28
N LEU A 346 27.06 10.21 -16.63
CA LEU A 346 27.31 11.23 -17.64
C LEU A 346 28.39 12.22 -17.20
N ALA A 347 28.39 12.65 -15.93
CA ALA A 347 29.47 13.48 -15.38
C ALA A 347 30.83 12.76 -15.40
N GLN A 348 30.85 11.45 -15.12
CA GLN A 348 32.07 10.66 -15.23
C GLN A 348 32.55 10.56 -16.69
N ALA A 349 31.65 10.27 -17.62
CA ALA A 349 31.94 10.19 -19.06
C ALA A 349 32.48 11.53 -19.57
N GLU A 350 31.91 12.64 -19.10
CA GLU A 350 32.33 13.99 -19.43
C GLU A 350 33.81 14.22 -19.06
N ARG A 351 34.17 13.86 -17.83
CA ARG A 351 35.52 14.04 -17.29
C ARG A 351 36.59 13.24 -18.02
N ILE A 352 36.26 12.05 -18.50
CA ILE A 352 37.20 11.15 -19.20
C ILE A 352 37.12 11.26 -20.73
N GLY A 353 36.23 12.10 -21.26
CA GLY A 353 36.01 12.24 -22.70
C GLY A 353 35.42 10.98 -23.36
N ALA A 354 34.69 10.16 -22.61
CA ALA A 354 34.02 8.99 -23.16
C ALA A 354 32.71 9.37 -23.85
N ASN A 355 32.38 8.67 -24.93
CA ASN A 355 31.06 8.76 -25.54
C ASN A 355 30.08 7.87 -24.79
N SER A 356 28.82 8.30 -24.70
CA SER A 356 27.73 7.54 -24.11
C SER A 356 26.52 7.58 -25.04
N ALA A 357 25.66 6.56 -24.97
CA ALA A 357 24.44 6.49 -25.76
C ALA A 357 23.23 6.14 -24.90
N VAL A 358 22.06 6.63 -25.31
CA VAL A 358 20.76 6.28 -24.74
C VAL A 358 19.91 5.66 -25.83
N LEU A 359 19.36 4.48 -25.56
CA LEU A 359 18.42 3.79 -26.41
C LEU A 359 17.04 3.86 -25.75
N PHE A 360 16.06 4.36 -26.48
CA PHE A 360 14.65 4.32 -26.12
C PHE A 360 14.01 3.14 -26.83
N VAL A 361 13.41 2.21 -26.09
CA VAL A 361 12.85 0.96 -26.59
C VAL A 361 11.37 0.93 -26.26
N ASP A 362 10.53 0.85 -27.28
CA ASP A 362 9.08 0.75 -27.15
C ASP A 362 8.58 -0.54 -27.81
N LEU A 363 7.63 -1.23 -27.18
CA LEU A 363 7.09 -2.48 -27.70
C LEU A 363 5.94 -2.25 -28.68
N ASP A 364 6.16 -2.64 -29.93
CA ASP A 364 5.18 -2.52 -30.99
C ASP A 364 3.92 -3.36 -30.70
N ARG A 365 2.75 -2.74 -30.87
CA ARG A 365 1.44 -3.38 -30.72
C ARG A 365 1.25 -4.10 -29.36
N PHE A 366 1.85 -3.59 -28.29
CA PHE A 366 1.67 -4.17 -26.95
C PHE A 366 0.24 -4.04 -26.42
N LYS A 367 -0.45 -2.92 -26.69
CA LYS A 367 -1.84 -2.71 -26.25
C LYS A 367 -2.81 -3.81 -26.73
N PRO A 368 -2.84 -4.21 -28.01
CA PRO A 368 -3.59 -5.38 -28.47
C PRO A 368 -3.34 -6.68 -27.69
N ILE A 369 -2.12 -6.91 -27.19
CA ILE A 369 -1.82 -8.09 -26.35
C ILE A 369 -2.61 -8.03 -25.04
N ASN A 370 -2.64 -6.86 -24.38
CA ASN A 370 -3.45 -6.65 -23.17
C ASN A 370 -4.95 -6.79 -23.46
N ASP A 371 -5.41 -6.21 -24.56
CA ASP A 371 -6.83 -6.21 -24.92
C ASP A 371 -7.32 -7.64 -25.28
N LEU A 372 -6.46 -8.46 -25.89
CA LEU A 372 -6.80 -9.81 -26.35
C LEU A 372 -6.60 -10.90 -25.28
N TYR A 373 -5.50 -10.82 -24.52
CA TYR A 373 -5.08 -11.89 -23.59
C TYR A 373 -5.14 -11.47 -22.11
N GLY A 374 -5.47 -10.22 -21.82
CA GLY A 374 -5.56 -9.67 -20.47
C GLY A 374 -4.22 -9.14 -19.93
N HIS A 375 -4.32 -8.28 -18.91
CA HIS A 375 -3.17 -7.61 -18.30
C HIS A 375 -2.15 -8.56 -17.66
N GLU A 376 -2.57 -9.72 -17.12
CA GLU A 376 -1.63 -10.69 -16.55
C GLU A 376 -0.65 -11.24 -17.59
N VAL A 377 -1.13 -11.47 -18.83
CA VAL A 377 -0.27 -11.93 -19.94
C VAL A 377 0.67 -10.80 -20.37
N GLY A 378 0.16 -9.57 -20.46
CA GLY A 378 1.00 -8.39 -20.75
C GLY A 378 2.08 -8.17 -19.71
N ASP A 379 1.77 -8.37 -18.43
CA ASP A 379 2.73 -8.27 -17.33
C ASP A 379 3.86 -9.30 -17.46
N LYS A 380 3.51 -10.56 -17.78
CA LYS A 380 4.51 -11.62 -18.06
C LYS A 380 5.37 -11.29 -19.29
N VAL A 381 4.78 -10.68 -20.35
CA VAL A 381 5.54 -10.21 -21.51
C VAL A 381 6.55 -9.14 -21.10
N LEU A 382 6.13 -8.13 -20.31
CA LEU A 382 7.02 -7.05 -19.86
C LEU A 382 8.16 -7.57 -18.99
N GLN A 383 7.89 -8.54 -18.11
CA GLN A 383 8.90 -9.21 -17.30
C GLN A 383 9.92 -9.97 -18.15
N GLU A 384 9.47 -10.71 -19.16
CA GLU A 384 10.37 -11.44 -20.06
C GLU A 384 11.18 -10.48 -20.95
N VAL A 385 10.58 -9.38 -21.43
CA VAL A 385 11.29 -8.34 -22.18
C VAL A 385 12.38 -7.71 -21.31
N ALA A 386 12.06 -7.34 -20.06
CA ALA A 386 13.05 -6.82 -19.12
C ALA A 386 14.23 -7.79 -18.93
N ARG A 387 13.92 -9.09 -18.77
CA ARG A 387 14.95 -10.13 -18.68
C ARG A 387 15.80 -10.19 -19.93
N ARG A 388 15.20 -10.16 -21.12
CA ARG A 388 15.92 -10.19 -22.41
C ARG A 388 16.82 -8.97 -22.58
N LEU A 389 16.33 -7.77 -22.26
CA LEU A 389 17.12 -6.53 -22.32
C LEU A 389 18.38 -6.62 -21.44
N LEU A 390 18.24 -7.11 -20.20
CA LEU A 390 19.39 -7.32 -19.31
C LEU A 390 20.43 -8.29 -19.88
N HIS A 391 20.00 -9.30 -20.66
CA HIS A 391 20.93 -10.24 -21.31
C HIS A 391 21.60 -9.66 -22.56
N CYS A 392 20.97 -8.68 -23.21
CA CYS A 392 21.56 -7.96 -24.35
C CYS A 392 22.63 -6.94 -23.92
N THR A 393 22.70 -6.62 -22.62
CA THR A 393 23.53 -5.55 -22.07
C THR A 393 24.63 -6.07 -21.14
N ARG A 394 25.69 -5.28 -20.96
CA ARG A 394 26.79 -5.57 -20.03
C ARG A 394 26.42 -5.14 -18.62
N LYS A 395 27.17 -5.62 -17.62
CA LYS A 395 26.97 -5.23 -16.20
C LYS A 395 27.14 -3.73 -15.92
N GLU A 396 27.86 -3.03 -16.77
CA GLU A 396 28.09 -1.58 -16.66
C GLU A 396 26.98 -0.75 -17.32
N ASP A 397 26.19 -1.36 -18.19
CA ASP A 397 25.06 -0.71 -18.84
C ASP A 397 23.86 -0.65 -17.88
N VAL A 398 22.98 0.32 -18.10
CA VAL A 398 21.78 0.50 -17.28
C VAL A 398 20.55 0.18 -18.11
N VAL A 399 19.70 -0.70 -17.63
CA VAL A 399 18.37 -0.97 -18.21
C VAL A 399 17.33 -0.48 -17.23
N SER A 400 16.37 0.32 -17.69
CA SER A 400 15.31 0.91 -16.88
C SER A 400 13.97 0.82 -17.58
N ARG A 401 12.88 0.81 -16.83
CA ARG A 401 11.51 0.93 -17.35
C ARG A 401 10.92 2.27 -16.90
N LEU A 402 10.46 3.09 -17.84
CA LEU A 402 9.86 4.39 -17.54
C LEU A 402 8.38 4.25 -17.15
N GLY A 403 7.70 3.28 -17.74
CA GLY A 403 6.28 3.00 -17.53
C GLY A 403 5.68 2.35 -18.78
N GLY A 404 4.52 1.70 -18.65
CA GLY A 404 3.86 1.05 -19.79
C GLY A 404 4.76 0.03 -20.49
N ASP A 405 4.92 0.18 -21.79
CA ASP A 405 5.76 -0.60 -22.69
C ASP A 405 7.11 0.05 -23.05
N GLU A 406 7.50 1.09 -22.31
CA GLU A 406 8.71 1.89 -22.59
C GLU A 406 9.89 1.52 -21.68
N PHE A 407 11.01 1.21 -22.30
CA PHE A 407 12.29 0.89 -21.65
C PHE A 407 13.40 1.84 -22.12
N ILE A 408 14.36 2.10 -21.24
CA ILE A 408 15.58 2.86 -21.53
C ILE A 408 16.78 1.96 -21.31
N VAL A 409 17.71 1.96 -22.26
CA VAL A 409 19.04 1.38 -22.10
C VAL A 409 20.07 2.50 -22.20
N VAL A 410 20.93 2.64 -21.19
CA VAL A 410 22.02 3.61 -21.17
C VAL A 410 23.35 2.86 -21.27
N LEU A 411 24.12 3.23 -22.28
CA LEU A 411 25.47 2.73 -22.53
C LEU A 411 26.46 3.81 -22.07
N PRO A 412 27.03 3.72 -20.85
CA PRO A 412 27.86 4.79 -20.32
C PRO A 412 29.20 4.92 -21.04
N ARG A 413 29.67 3.87 -21.73
CA ARG A 413 30.91 3.90 -22.51
C ARG A 413 30.71 3.27 -23.88
N VAL A 414 30.94 4.08 -24.90
CA VAL A 414 30.88 3.72 -26.31
C VAL A 414 32.26 3.98 -26.92
N HIS A 415 32.86 2.93 -27.48
CA HIS A 415 34.21 2.96 -28.06
C HIS A 415 34.18 3.33 -29.54
N GLY A 416 33.11 3.00 -30.25
CA GLY A 416 32.90 3.36 -31.66
C GLY A 416 31.44 3.72 -31.95
N SER A 417 31.20 4.44 -33.06
CA SER A 417 29.84 4.85 -33.45
C SER A 417 28.89 3.68 -33.71
N GLN A 418 29.43 2.48 -33.97
CA GLN A 418 28.66 1.26 -34.22
C GLN A 418 28.27 0.47 -32.96
N ASP A 419 28.83 0.78 -31.78
CA ASP A 419 28.49 -0.01 -30.57
C ASP A 419 27.00 0.12 -30.19
N PRO A 420 26.39 1.32 -30.18
CA PRO A 420 24.97 1.47 -29.86
C PRO A 420 24.06 0.77 -30.88
N GLU A 421 24.45 0.79 -32.16
CA GLU A 421 23.73 0.09 -33.24
C GLU A 421 23.80 -1.43 -33.06
N THR A 422 24.97 -1.94 -32.67
CA THR A 422 25.17 -3.38 -32.40
C THR A 422 24.29 -3.85 -31.24
N VAL A 423 24.22 -3.06 -30.16
CA VAL A 423 23.34 -3.36 -29.02
C VAL A 423 21.87 -3.29 -29.45
N ALA A 424 21.47 -2.25 -30.20
CA ALA A 424 20.11 -2.12 -30.70
C ALA A 424 19.70 -3.30 -31.60
N GLN A 425 20.58 -3.73 -32.51
CA GLN A 425 20.36 -4.91 -33.36
C GLN A 425 20.19 -6.19 -32.53
N HIS A 426 21.03 -6.38 -31.51
CA HIS A 426 20.92 -7.54 -30.62
C HIS A 426 19.60 -7.52 -29.82
N ILE A 427 19.15 -6.34 -29.38
CA ILE A 427 17.86 -6.16 -28.71
C ILE A 427 16.71 -6.53 -29.67
N LEU A 428 16.71 -6.01 -30.90
CA LEU A 428 15.70 -6.34 -31.92
C LEU A 428 15.55 -7.85 -32.10
N GLU A 429 16.66 -8.53 -32.37
CA GLU A 429 16.69 -9.98 -32.63
C GLU A 429 16.29 -10.82 -31.41
N THR A 430 16.59 -10.35 -30.19
CA THR A 430 16.32 -11.10 -28.96
C THR A 430 14.89 -10.90 -28.48
N VAL A 431 14.39 -9.66 -28.53
CA VAL A 431 13.01 -9.34 -28.12
C VAL A 431 12.00 -9.92 -29.11
N ALA A 432 12.28 -9.89 -30.42
CA ALA A 432 11.39 -10.42 -31.46
C ALA A 432 11.14 -11.94 -31.41
N ARG A 433 11.91 -12.70 -30.61
CA ARG A 433 11.69 -14.14 -30.46
C ARG A 433 10.35 -14.42 -29.76
N PRO A 434 9.58 -15.45 -30.16
CA PRO A 434 8.35 -15.80 -29.46
C PRO A 434 8.57 -15.98 -27.95
N ILE A 435 7.64 -15.47 -27.15
CA ILE A 435 7.63 -15.58 -25.68
C ILE A 435 6.62 -16.69 -25.31
N PRO A 436 7.09 -17.82 -24.76
CA PRO A 436 6.19 -18.85 -24.26
C PRO A 436 5.54 -18.38 -22.95
N ILE A 437 4.22 -18.23 -22.93
CA ILE A 437 3.45 -17.88 -21.74
C ILE A 437 2.34 -18.92 -21.58
N ASP A 438 2.48 -19.76 -20.57
CA ASP A 438 1.57 -20.89 -20.32
C ASP A 438 1.43 -21.80 -21.56
N SER A 439 0.29 -21.79 -22.25
CA SER A 439 0.07 -22.52 -23.52
C SER A 439 0.15 -21.63 -24.78
N LEU A 440 0.45 -20.33 -24.64
CA LEU A 440 0.50 -19.36 -25.73
C LEU A 440 1.94 -19.11 -26.20
N GLN A 441 2.06 -18.68 -27.46
CA GLN A 441 3.29 -18.13 -28.04
C GLN A 441 3.01 -16.69 -28.46
N VAL A 442 3.50 -15.73 -27.67
CA VAL A 442 3.27 -14.30 -27.93
C VAL A 442 4.50 -13.72 -28.62
N ALA A 443 4.31 -13.08 -29.77
CA ALA A 443 5.36 -12.36 -30.47
C ALA A 443 5.20 -10.86 -30.26
N VAL A 444 6.29 -10.17 -29.93
CA VAL A 444 6.35 -8.71 -29.79
C VAL A 444 7.66 -8.23 -30.42
N SER A 445 7.63 -7.11 -31.13
CA SER A 445 8.84 -6.47 -31.67
C SER A 445 9.10 -5.14 -30.97
N PRO A 446 10.36 -4.71 -30.83
CA PRO A 446 10.64 -3.36 -30.34
C PRO A 446 10.90 -2.39 -31.50
N SER A 447 10.48 -1.14 -31.32
CA SER A 447 10.98 0.01 -32.08
C SER A 447 11.99 0.77 -31.21
N ILE A 448 13.19 1.03 -31.74
CA ILE A 448 14.31 1.57 -30.96
C ILE A 448 14.77 2.92 -31.50
N GLY A 449 14.96 3.90 -30.62
CA GLY A 449 15.56 5.18 -30.94
C GLY A 449 16.86 5.37 -30.20
N ILE A 450 17.90 5.90 -30.85
CA ILE A 450 19.24 6.04 -30.27
C ILE A 450 19.63 7.51 -30.24
N SER A 451 20.10 8.01 -29.09
CA SER A 451 20.74 9.32 -28.97
C SER A 451 22.15 9.21 -28.39
N LEU A 452 23.00 10.20 -28.68
CA LEU A 452 24.42 10.20 -28.35
C LEU A 452 24.76 11.43 -27.51
N PHE A 453 25.41 11.19 -26.37
CA PHE A 453 25.86 12.23 -25.46
C PHE A 453 26.82 13.21 -26.15
N ARG A 454 26.66 14.51 -25.88
CA ARG A 454 27.33 15.67 -26.51
C ARG A 454 27.04 15.92 -27.99
N LYS A 455 26.71 14.88 -28.76
CA LYS A 455 26.31 15.06 -30.17
C LYS A 455 24.87 15.54 -30.28
N HIS A 456 23.96 14.98 -29.47
CA HIS A 456 22.53 15.27 -29.55
C HIS A 456 22.02 16.04 -28.33
N ALA A 457 22.56 15.79 -27.14
CA ALA A 457 22.24 16.53 -25.91
C ALA A 457 23.35 16.37 -24.84
N GLU A 458 23.35 17.28 -23.86
CA GLU A 458 24.33 17.34 -22.75
C GLU A 458 23.77 16.85 -21.40
N ASP A 459 22.49 16.50 -21.33
CA ASP A 459 21.84 15.94 -20.14
C ASP A 459 21.01 14.70 -20.47
N LEU A 460 20.66 13.90 -19.45
CA LEU A 460 19.88 12.68 -19.66
C LEU A 460 18.48 13.00 -20.21
N ALA A 461 17.84 14.06 -19.74
CA ALA A 461 16.50 14.44 -20.18
C ALA A 461 16.46 14.76 -21.68
N GLY A 462 17.42 15.53 -22.18
CA GLY A 462 17.58 15.84 -23.59
C GLY A 462 17.94 14.61 -24.42
N LEU A 463 18.78 13.71 -23.90
CA LEU A 463 19.10 12.45 -24.57
C LEU A 463 17.88 11.54 -24.69
N ILE A 464 17.09 11.37 -23.64
CA ILE A 464 15.83 10.60 -23.67
C ILE A 464 14.89 11.21 -24.70
N ARG A 465 14.72 12.54 -24.71
CA ARG A 465 13.86 13.24 -25.70
C ARG A 465 14.33 13.01 -27.14
N CYS A 466 15.63 13.09 -27.42
CA CYS A 466 16.17 12.81 -28.75
C CYS A 466 16.01 11.34 -29.15
N ALA A 467 16.20 10.42 -28.21
CA ALA A 467 16.02 8.99 -28.45
C ALA A 467 14.55 8.65 -28.72
N ASP A 468 13.60 9.22 -27.98
CA ASP A 468 12.16 9.09 -28.21
C ASP A 468 11.75 9.55 -29.62
N LEU A 469 12.21 10.72 -30.06
CA LEU A 469 11.98 11.21 -31.42
C LEU A 469 12.52 10.24 -32.49
N ALA A 470 13.69 9.64 -32.25
CA ALA A 470 14.26 8.65 -33.15
C ALA A 470 13.49 7.31 -33.11
N MET A 471 12.97 6.90 -31.96
CA MET A 471 12.14 5.70 -31.81
C MET A 471 10.84 5.85 -32.60
N TYR A 472 10.23 7.03 -32.54
CA TYR A 472 9.07 7.33 -33.37
C TYR A 472 9.38 7.26 -34.87
N ALA A 473 10.55 7.74 -35.30
CA ALA A 473 11.01 7.57 -36.68
C ALA A 473 11.19 6.09 -37.05
N ALA A 474 11.67 5.25 -36.13
CA ALA A 474 11.73 3.79 -36.32
C ALA A 474 10.34 3.16 -36.49
N LYS A 475 9.35 3.59 -35.70
CA LYS A 475 7.95 3.13 -35.84
C LYS A 475 7.36 3.42 -37.22
N ARG A 476 7.69 4.58 -37.81
CA ARG A 476 7.24 4.95 -39.17
C ARG A 476 7.97 4.18 -40.26
N ALA A 477 9.23 3.84 -40.05
CA ALA A 477 10.05 3.12 -41.01
C ALA A 477 9.75 1.60 -41.09
N GLY A 478 8.57 1.18 -40.63
CA GLY A 478 8.12 -0.22 -40.67
C GLY A 478 8.07 -0.92 -39.31
N ARG A 479 8.43 -0.25 -38.20
CA ARG A 479 8.58 -0.87 -36.86
C ARG A 479 9.66 -1.96 -36.86
N ASN A 480 9.89 -2.64 -35.73
CA ASN A 480 10.92 -3.69 -35.59
C ASN A 480 12.28 -3.26 -36.17
N THR A 481 12.70 -2.03 -35.90
CA THR A 481 13.94 -1.44 -36.41
C THR A 481 14.47 -0.42 -35.41
N PHE A 482 15.69 0.08 -35.64
CA PHE A 482 16.24 1.18 -34.86
C PHE A 482 16.56 2.39 -35.74
N ARG A 483 16.53 3.59 -35.15
CA ARG A 483 17.01 4.82 -35.79
C ARG A 483 17.86 5.64 -34.83
N ILE A 484 18.93 6.23 -35.33
CA ILE A 484 19.72 7.22 -34.59
C ILE A 484 19.07 8.58 -34.78
N TYR A 485 18.98 9.36 -33.71
CA TYR A 485 18.46 10.72 -33.76
C TYR A 485 19.23 11.57 -34.78
N MET A 486 18.46 12.23 -35.65
CA MET A 486 18.92 13.29 -36.53
C MET A 486 18.08 14.55 -36.24
N PRO A 487 18.62 15.77 -36.40
CA PRO A 487 17.87 17.01 -36.17
C PRO A 487 16.54 17.08 -36.92
N GLU A 488 16.48 16.44 -38.09
CA GLU A 488 15.28 16.29 -38.93
C GLU A 488 14.12 15.59 -38.17
N HIS A 489 14.42 14.72 -37.20
CA HIS A 489 13.43 14.04 -36.35
C HIS A 489 12.64 15.00 -35.45
N GLN A 490 13.26 16.09 -35.00
CA GLN A 490 12.58 17.10 -34.19
C GLN A 490 11.60 17.93 -35.03
N GLN A 491 11.95 18.20 -36.29
CA GLN A 491 11.07 18.88 -37.23
C GLN A 491 9.80 18.06 -37.48
N PHE A 492 9.92 16.73 -37.63
CA PHE A 492 8.77 15.85 -37.87
C PHE A 492 7.71 15.84 -36.74
N ALA A 493 8.11 16.01 -35.48
CA ALA A 493 7.14 16.07 -34.36
C ALA A 493 6.32 17.37 -34.40
N ILE A 494 6.95 18.48 -34.77
CA ILE A 494 6.29 19.77 -35.00
C ILE A 494 5.39 19.66 -36.23
N ASP A 495 5.90 19.07 -37.32
CA ASP A 495 5.16 18.86 -38.56
C ASP A 495 3.94 17.97 -38.35
N LYS A 496 3.99 16.98 -37.43
CA LYS A 496 2.84 16.14 -37.09
C LYS A 496 1.68 16.93 -36.50
N VAL A 497 1.94 17.77 -35.51
CA VAL A 497 0.90 18.60 -34.87
C VAL A 497 0.32 19.58 -35.89
N GLN A 498 1.18 20.16 -36.72
CA GLN A 498 0.74 21.05 -37.80
C GLN A 498 -0.10 20.32 -38.85
N LEU A 499 0.32 19.13 -39.27
CA LEU A 499 -0.37 18.32 -40.28
C LEU A 499 -1.70 17.76 -39.76
N GLU A 500 -1.79 17.42 -38.46
CA GLU A 500 -3.06 17.07 -37.82
C GLU A 500 -4.05 18.25 -37.86
N GLN A 501 -3.58 19.45 -37.50
CA GLN A 501 -4.40 20.65 -37.56
C GLN A 501 -4.81 20.97 -39.01
N GLN A 502 -3.88 20.88 -39.96
CA GLN A 502 -4.17 21.07 -41.39
C GLN A 502 -5.20 20.07 -41.90
N LEU A 503 -5.13 18.80 -41.49
CA LEU A 503 -6.10 17.79 -41.89
C LEU A 503 -7.50 18.09 -41.31
N LYS A 504 -7.59 18.53 -40.05
CA LYS A 504 -8.85 19.00 -39.44
C LYS A 504 -9.43 20.17 -40.22
N ASP A 505 -8.61 21.19 -40.49
CA ASP A 505 -9.03 22.37 -41.24
C ASP A 505 -9.46 22.00 -42.67
N ALA A 506 -8.77 21.07 -43.33
CA ALA A 506 -9.10 20.62 -44.68
C ALA A 506 -10.42 19.84 -44.74
N LEU A 507 -10.69 19.01 -43.73
CA LEU A 507 -11.96 18.31 -43.58
C LEU A 507 -13.13 19.28 -43.34
N ASP A 508 -12.91 20.33 -42.56
CA ASP A 508 -13.95 21.31 -42.24
C ASP A 508 -14.17 22.32 -43.39
N ALA A 509 -13.12 22.64 -44.15
CA ALA A 509 -13.16 23.64 -45.24
C ALA A 509 -13.29 23.05 -46.65
N ASN A 510 -13.51 21.73 -46.81
CA ASN A 510 -13.55 21.02 -48.10
C ASN A 510 -12.32 21.29 -48.99
N LYS A 511 -11.12 21.26 -48.40
CA LYS A 511 -9.84 21.47 -49.13
C LYS A 511 -9.11 20.19 -49.51
N LEU A 512 -9.73 19.03 -49.26
CA LEU A 512 -9.26 17.75 -49.74
C LEU A 512 -9.55 17.62 -51.23
N THR A 513 -8.72 16.87 -51.94
CA THR A 513 -8.92 16.58 -53.37
C THR A 513 -8.67 15.11 -53.63
N LEU A 514 -9.41 14.54 -54.58
CA LEU A 514 -9.13 13.22 -55.13
C LEU A 514 -8.41 13.37 -56.46
N LEU A 515 -7.33 12.61 -56.62
CA LEU A 515 -6.78 12.30 -57.94
C LEU A 515 -7.29 10.91 -58.35
N TYR A 516 -7.33 10.67 -59.65
CA TYR A 516 -7.89 9.45 -60.23
C TYR A 516 -6.84 8.79 -61.11
N GLN A 517 -6.58 7.50 -60.87
CA GLN A 517 -5.65 6.74 -61.70
C GLN A 517 -6.42 5.69 -62.51
N PRO A 518 -6.20 5.60 -63.84
CA PRO A 518 -6.95 4.67 -64.67
C PRO A 518 -6.49 3.23 -64.47
N VAL A 519 -7.47 2.32 -64.46
CA VAL A 519 -7.27 0.87 -64.51
C VAL A 519 -7.61 0.38 -65.91
N ILE A 520 -6.70 -0.37 -66.52
CA ILE A 520 -6.76 -0.75 -67.93
C ILE A 520 -6.99 -2.25 -68.04
N ASP A 521 -7.90 -2.65 -68.93
CA ASP A 521 -8.03 -4.05 -69.33
C ASP A 521 -6.85 -4.45 -70.22
N ILE A 522 -6.13 -5.49 -69.82
CA ILE A 522 -4.87 -5.87 -70.46
C ILE A 522 -5.09 -6.36 -71.90
N ALA A 523 -6.25 -6.94 -72.19
CA ALA A 523 -6.57 -7.56 -73.47
C ALA A 523 -6.99 -6.53 -74.53
N THR A 524 -7.86 -5.61 -74.15
CA THR A 524 -8.48 -4.59 -75.02
C THR A 524 -7.73 -3.27 -75.00
N GLY A 525 -7.00 -2.98 -73.92
CA GLY A 525 -6.37 -1.67 -73.68
C GLY A 525 -7.36 -0.58 -73.28
N GLN A 526 -8.63 -0.93 -73.04
CA GLN A 526 -9.66 0.03 -72.64
C GLN A 526 -9.59 0.33 -71.15
N VAL A 527 -10.07 1.52 -70.77
CA VAL A 527 -10.20 1.92 -69.37
C VAL A 527 -11.41 1.21 -68.78
N VAL A 528 -11.19 0.41 -67.73
CA VAL A 528 -12.25 -0.37 -67.05
C VAL A 528 -12.54 0.11 -65.64
N GLY A 529 -11.74 1.05 -65.13
CA GLY A 529 -11.97 1.65 -63.83
C GLY A 529 -11.09 2.86 -63.56
N ALA A 530 -11.35 3.51 -62.44
CA ALA A 530 -10.51 4.55 -61.88
C ALA A 530 -10.34 4.34 -60.38
N GLU A 531 -9.12 4.40 -59.88
CA GLU A 531 -8.84 4.40 -58.45
C GLU A 531 -8.81 5.84 -57.92
N ALA A 532 -9.64 6.12 -56.90
CA ALA A 532 -9.68 7.40 -56.23
C ALA A 532 -8.62 7.49 -55.12
N LEU A 533 -7.66 8.39 -55.35
CA LEU A 533 -6.48 8.57 -54.52
C LEU A 533 -6.52 9.94 -53.84
N ILE A 534 -6.76 9.94 -52.54
CA ILE A 534 -6.83 11.19 -51.76
C ILE A 534 -5.50 11.94 -51.74
N ARG A 535 -5.57 13.26 -51.82
CA ARG A 535 -4.45 14.19 -51.63
C ARG A 535 -4.85 15.31 -50.68
N LEU A 536 -3.88 15.76 -49.89
CA LEU A 536 -3.99 16.91 -49.02
C LEU A 536 -3.04 18.00 -49.51
N ALA A 537 -3.52 19.21 -49.73
CA ALA A 537 -2.64 20.33 -50.06
C ALA A 537 -1.92 20.83 -48.79
N ASP A 538 -0.60 21.01 -48.87
CA ASP A 538 0.17 21.68 -47.83
C ASP A 538 -0.06 23.21 -47.84
N ALA A 539 0.57 23.93 -46.90
CA ALA A 539 0.46 25.39 -46.81
C ALA A 539 0.95 26.14 -48.07
N ASN A 540 1.78 25.51 -48.90
CA ASN A 540 2.33 26.05 -50.14
C ASN A 540 1.52 25.61 -51.38
N GLY A 541 0.50 24.77 -51.22
CA GLY A 541 -0.33 24.21 -52.30
C GLY A 541 0.21 22.92 -52.93
N THR A 542 1.27 22.31 -52.37
CA THR A 542 1.81 21.03 -52.81
C THR A 542 0.92 19.89 -52.33
N LEU A 543 0.58 18.95 -53.21
CA LEU A 543 -0.25 17.79 -52.87
C LEU A 543 0.58 16.71 -52.17
N LEU A 544 0.29 16.48 -50.88
CA LEU A 544 0.86 15.43 -50.05
C LEU A 544 0.19 14.08 -50.37
N SER A 545 1.00 13.01 -50.35
CA SER A 545 0.51 11.63 -50.53
C SER A 545 -0.13 11.06 -49.25
N PRO A 546 -1.04 10.08 -49.37
CA PRO A 546 -1.68 9.41 -48.23
C PRO A 546 -0.69 8.92 -47.17
N ASP A 547 0.46 8.37 -47.57
CA ASP A 547 1.49 7.83 -46.65
C ASP A 547 2.00 8.86 -45.63
N GLN A 548 1.88 10.15 -45.95
CA GLN A 548 2.33 11.22 -45.07
C GLN A 548 1.31 11.58 -43.99
N PHE A 549 -0.01 11.47 -44.27
CA PHE A 549 -1.06 11.98 -43.38
C PHE A 549 -2.05 10.91 -42.89
N ILE A 550 -2.23 9.77 -43.55
CA ILE A 550 -3.11 8.69 -43.09
C ILE A 550 -2.70 8.16 -41.71
N PRO A 551 -1.41 7.88 -41.40
CA PRO A 551 -1.02 7.45 -40.06
C PRO A 551 -1.35 8.48 -38.97
N ILE A 552 -1.34 9.77 -39.33
CA ILE A 552 -1.71 10.86 -38.41
C ILE A 552 -3.23 10.86 -38.23
N ALA A 553 -3.99 10.75 -39.31
CA ALA A 553 -5.44 10.66 -39.29
C ALA A 553 -5.95 9.50 -38.41
N GLU A 554 -5.30 8.34 -38.49
CA GLU A 554 -5.61 7.19 -37.62
C GLU A 554 -5.31 7.50 -36.15
N SER A 555 -4.11 8.01 -35.85
CA SER A 555 -3.70 8.32 -34.47
C SER A 555 -4.54 9.43 -33.83
N ALA A 556 -5.08 10.35 -34.64
CA ALA A 556 -5.93 11.46 -34.20
C ALA A 556 -7.43 11.14 -34.23
N GLY A 557 -7.83 9.93 -34.64
CA GLY A 557 -9.23 9.53 -34.76
C GLY A 557 -10.01 10.26 -35.85
N LEU A 558 -9.32 10.80 -36.87
CA LEU A 558 -9.91 11.52 -38.00
C LEU A 558 -10.21 10.63 -39.20
N ILE A 559 -9.70 9.40 -39.21
CA ILE A 559 -9.76 8.47 -40.35
C ILE A 559 -11.19 8.14 -40.80
N ASP A 560 -12.14 8.01 -39.86
CA ASP A 560 -13.55 7.75 -40.20
C ASP A 560 -14.20 8.94 -40.92
N ARG A 561 -13.90 10.17 -40.48
CA ARG A 561 -14.38 11.39 -41.14
C ARG A 561 -13.78 11.53 -42.54
N LEU A 562 -12.48 11.26 -42.65
CA LEU A 562 -11.74 11.30 -43.91
C LEU A 562 -12.29 10.30 -44.92
N GLY A 563 -12.48 9.05 -44.50
CA GLY A 563 -13.03 8.00 -45.32
C GLY A 563 -14.42 8.27 -45.84
N LEU A 564 -15.31 8.82 -45.00
CA LEU A 564 -16.65 9.21 -45.41
C LEU A 564 -16.62 10.34 -46.44
N TRP A 565 -15.69 11.30 -46.29
CA TRP A 565 -15.49 12.35 -47.29
C TRP A 565 -15.02 11.76 -48.63
N VAL A 566 -14.04 10.84 -48.61
CA VAL A 566 -13.56 10.15 -49.82
C VAL A 566 -14.69 9.41 -50.53
N ALA A 567 -15.47 8.61 -49.79
CA ALA A 567 -16.57 7.85 -50.37
C ALA A 567 -17.61 8.77 -51.02
N ARG A 568 -17.97 9.88 -50.37
CA ARG A 568 -18.93 10.86 -50.91
C ARG A 568 -18.41 11.52 -52.19
N GLU A 569 -17.17 11.96 -52.19
CA GLU A 569 -16.59 12.64 -53.34
C GLU A 569 -16.35 11.69 -54.51
N ALA A 570 -15.91 10.46 -54.25
CA ALA A 570 -15.75 9.43 -55.28
C ALA A 570 -17.11 9.07 -55.93
N CYS A 571 -18.17 8.89 -55.12
CA CYS A 571 -19.50 8.61 -55.66
C CYS A 571 -20.07 9.79 -56.45
N ARG A 572 -19.91 11.01 -55.94
CA ARG A 572 -20.32 12.25 -56.64
C ARG A 572 -19.60 12.39 -57.98
N GLN A 573 -18.28 12.16 -58.01
CA GLN A 573 -17.48 12.29 -59.23
C GLN A 573 -17.82 11.22 -60.25
N GLN A 574 -18.03 9.97 -59.82
CA GLN A 574 -18.44 8.89 -60.70
C GLN A 574 -19.80 9.17 -61.35
N GLN A 575 -20.79 9.62 -60.56
CA GLN A 575 -22.09 10.03 -61.11
C GLN A 575 -21.94 11.18 -62.11
N HIS A 576 -21.11 12.18 -61.79
CA HIS A 576 -20.86 13.30 -62.70
C HIS A 576 -20.24 12.84 -64.02
N TRP A 577 -19.30 11.91 -64.01
CA TRP A 577 -18.72 11.34 -65.23
C TRP A 577 -19.75 10.58 -66.07
N GLN A 578 -20.65 9.81 -65.45
CA GLN A 578 -21.74 9.16 -66.17
C GLN A 578 -22.67 10.18 -66.83
N ASP A 579 -23.03 11.25 -66.11
CA ASP A 579 -23.90 12.32 -66.63
C ASP A 579 -23.27 13.10 -67.80
N THR A 580 -21.93 13.22 -67.83
CA THR A 580 -21.18 13.89 -68.92
C THR A 580 -20.77 12.96 -70.07
N GLY A 581 -21.21 11.69 -70.01
CA GLY A 581 -21.02 10.69 -71.06
C GLY A 581 -19.71 9.90 -71.00
N LEU A 582 -18.96 9.98 -69.89
CA LEU A 582 -17.81 9.12 -69.64
C LEU A 582 -18.28 7.76 -69.12
N SER A 583 -17.99 6.70 -69.88
CA SER A 583 -18.43 5.34 -69.55
C SER A 583 -17.35 4.58 -68.79
N ILE A 584 -17.04 5.02 -67.56
CA ILE A 584 -16.06 4.36 -66.70
C ILE A 584 -16.79 3.30 -65.84
N PRO A 585 -16.50 2.00 -66.00
CA PRO A 585 -17.27 0.94 -65.33
C PRO A 585 -17.12 0.89 -63.80
N SER A 586 -15.97 1.27 -63.25
CA SER A 586 -15.72 1.21 -61.81
C SER A 586 -14.97 2.42 -61.24
N MET A 587 -15.27 2.71 -59.98
CA MET A 587 -14.59 3.68 -59.13
C MET A 587 -14.14 2.96 -57.86
N ALA A 588 -12.84 2.82 -57.66
CA ALA A 588 -12.26 2.14 -56.51
C ALA A 588 -11.90 3.14 -55.40
N ILE A 589 -12.21 2.79 -54.14
CA ILE A 589 -11.81 3.54 -52.95
C ILE A 589 -11.04 2.65 -51.97
N ASN A 590 -9.96 3.18 -51.41
CA ASN A 590 -9.19 2.52 -50.36
C ASN A 590 -9.86 2.68 -48.99
N VAL A 591 -9.90 1.58 -48.23
CA VAL A 591 -10.48 1.57 -46.87
C VAL A 591 -9.47 1.03 -45.87
N SER A 592 -9.18 1.84 -44.85
CA SER A 592 -8.31 1.44 -43.75
C SER A 592 -8.97 0.42 -42.81
N ALA A 593 -8.15 -0.36 -42.10
CA ALA A 593 -8.63 -1.34 -41.12
C ALA A 593 -9.47 -0.71 -40.00
N SER A 594 -9.14 0.52 -39.59
CA SER A 594 -9.88 1.24 -38.56
C SER A 594 -11.31 1.58 -39.00
N GLN A 595 -11.48 2.07 -40.24
CA GLN A 595 -12.79 2.33 -40.82
C GLN A 595 -13.62 1.06 -40.98
N PHE A 596 -13.03 -0.01 -41.51
CA PHE A 596 -13.74 -1.26 -41.76
C PHE A 596 -14.26 -1.91 -40.46
N ARG A 597 -13.51 -1.75 -39.35
CA ARG A 597 -13.94 -2.21 -38.02
C ARG A 597 -15.12 -1.42 -37.46
N HIS A 598 -15.40 -0.20 -37.94
CA HIS A 598 -16.55 0.57 -37.46
C HIS A 598 -17.85 -0.22 -37.70
N PRO A 599 -18.74 -0.40 -36.69
CA PRO A 599 -19.95 -1.23 -36.84
C PRO A 599 -20.88 -0.74 -37.95
N GLU A 600 -21.02 0.57 -38.09
CA GLU A 600 -21.88 1.21 -39.09
C GLU A 600 -21.20 1.44 -40.45
N PHE A 601 -20.00 0.91 -40.69
CA PHE A 601 -19.26 1.16 -41.92
C PHE A 601 -20.09 0.83 -43.16
N ALA A 602 -20.63 -0.39 -43.22
CA ALA A 602 -21.36 -0.89 -44.38
C ALA A 602 -22.67 -0.09 -44.63
N SER A 603 -23.37 0.29 -43.57
CA SER A 603 -24.57 1.14 -43.67
C SER A 603 -24.24 2.56 -44.15
N ARG A 604 -23.11 3.15 -43.71
CA ARG A 604 -22.69 4.50 -44.11
C ARG A 604 -22.28 4.58 -45.58
N ILE A 605 -21.58 3.56 -46.07
CA ILE A 605 -21.27 3.45 -47.50
C ILE A 605 -22.55 3.33 -48.31
N THR A 606 -23.46 2.44 -47.90
CA THR A 606 -24.75 2.27 -48.59
C THR A 606 -25.54 3.58 -48.65
N GLN A 607 -25.61 4.31 -47.53
CA GLN A 607 -26.24 5.63 -47.50
C GLN A 607 -25.56 6.63 -48.44
N THR A 608 -24.23 6.61 -48.54
CA THR A 608 -23.47 7.51 -49.42
C THR A 608 -23.76 7.25 -50.89
N ILE A 609 -23.87 5.97 -51.28
CA ILE A 609 -24.27 5.58 -52.63
C ILE A 609 -25.69 6.07 -52.91
N ASP A 610 -26.63 5.78 -52.00
CA ASP A 610 -28.04 6.19 -52.14
C ASP A 610 -28.19 7.73 -52.24
N GLU A 611 -27.40 8.50 -51.48
CA GLU A 611 -27.37 9.97 -51.52
C GLU A 611 -26.81 10.54 -52.84
N SER A 612 -25.83 9.85 -53.45
CA SER A 612 -25.19 10.28 -54.69
C SER A 612 -25.97 9.93 -55.96
N GLY A 613 -26.83 8.91 -55.89
CA GLY A 613 -27.53 8.35 -57.06
C GLY A 613 -26.68 7.42 -57.93
N MET A 614 -25.42 7.17 -57.55
CA MET A 614 -24.50 6.27 -58.24
C MET A 614 -25.03 4.84 -58.29
N ASP A 615 -24.87 4.15 -59.42
CA ASP A 615 -25.09 2.71 -59.50
C ASP A 615 -24.12 1.99 -58.53
N PRO A 616 -24.61 1.23 -57.54
CA PRO A 616 -23.76 0.55 -56.58
C PRO A 616 -22.72 -0.40 -57.21
N THR A 617 -23.01 -0.94 -58.41
CA THR A 617 -22.10 -1.84 -59.13
C THR A 617 -20.84 -1.15 -59.65
N CYS A 618 -20.88 0.19 -59.75
CA CYS A 618 -19.72 0.98 -60.09
C CYS A 618 -18.77 1.20 -58.91
N LEU A 619 -19.16 0.95 -57.65
CA LEU A 619 -18.27 1.17 -56.51
C LEU A 619 -17.45 -0.08 -56.21
N GLU A 620 -16.14 0.08 -56.16
CA GLU A 620 -15.17 -0.91 -55.72
C GLU A 620 -14.58 -0.48 -54.37
N ILE A 621 -14.59 -1.38 -53.38
CA ILE A 621 -13.95 -1.15 -52.08
C ILE A 621 -12.69 -2.00 -52.00
N GLU A 622 -11.56 -1.34 -51.83
CA GLU A 622 -10.25 -1.98 -51.69
C GLU A 622 -9.91 -2.13 -50.20
N LEU A 623 -9.60 -3.36 -49.80
CA LEU A 623 -9.23 -3.73 -48.43
C LEU A 623 -7.96 -4.55 -48.47
N THR A 624 -7.01 -4.24 -47.61
CA THR A 624 -5.82 -5.07 -47.46
C THR A 624 -6.16 -6.42 -46.83
N GLU A 625 -5.38 -7.45 -47.15
CA GLU A 625 -5.55 -8.79 -46.56
C GLU A 625 -5.63 -8.76 -45.02
N SER A 626 -4.72 -8.02 -44.38
CA SER A 626 -4.67 -7.89 -42.93
C SER A 626 -5.95 -7.32 -42.31
N THR A 627 -6.64 -6.42 -43.02
CA THR A 627 -7.89 -5.80 -42.56
C THR A 627 -9.01 -6.83 -42.41
N VAL A 628 -9.05 -7.83 -43.30
CA VAL A 628 -10.10 -8.84 -43.34
C VAL A 628 -9.79 -9.99 -42.38
N MET A 629 -8.52 -10.34 -42.20
CA MET A 629 -8.09 -11.48 -41.40
C MET A 629 -8.20 -11.26 -39.88
N ASP A 630 -8.16 -10.01 -39.39
CA ASP A 630 -8.28 -9.68 -37.96
C ASP A 630 -9.56 -10.25 -37.32
N ASN A 631 -10.70 -10.20 -38.02
CA ASN A 631 -11.98 -10.79 -37.59
C ASN A 631 -12.80 -11.25 -38.80
N ILE A 632 -12.44 -12.42 -39.34
CA ILE A 632 -13.01 -12.92 -40.60
C ILE A 632 -14.53 -13.10 -40.57
N THR A 633 -15.11 -13.54 -39.44
CA THR A 633 -16.56 -13.76 -39.33
C THR A 633 -17.33 -12.46 -39.45
N GLU A 634 -16.88 -11.41 -38.78
CA GLU A 634 -17.48 -10.08 -38.89
C GLU A 634 -17.24 -9.47 -40.28
N ALA A 635 -16.04 -9.67 -40.82
CA ALA A 635 -15.71 -9.21 -42.17
C ALA A 635 -16.64 -9.83 -43.22
N ILE A 636 -16.85 -11.15 -43.19
CA ILE A 636 -17.78 -11.85 -44.09
C ILE A 636 -19.18 -11.24 -44.01
N ALA A 637 -19.69 -10.97 -42.79
CA ALA A 637 -21.00 -10.37 -42.62
C ALA A 637 -21.10 -8.96 -43.23
N LYS A 638 -20.11 -8.09 -42.98
CA LYS A 638 -20.06 -6.73 -43.54
C LYS A 638 -19.92 -6.73 -45.06
N LEU A 639 -19.03 -7.56 -45.61
CA LEU A 639 -18.80 -7.67 -47.04
C LEU A 639 -20.03 -8.23 -47.76
N THR A 640 -20.69 -9.23 -47.17
CA THR A 640 -21.95 -9.78 -47.73
C THR A 640 -23.05 -8.73 -47.74
N HIS A 641 -23.13 -7.87 -46.72
CA HIS A 641 -24.07 -6.75 -46.69
C HIS A 641 -23.80 -5.76 -47.84
N LEU A 642 -22.54 -5.35 -48.04
CA LEU A 642 -22.15 -4.47 -49.15
C LEU A 642 -22.44 -5.11 -50.52
N LYS A 643 -22.08 -6.39 -50.69
CA LYS A 643 -22.35 -7.17 -51.90
C LYS A 643 -23.84 -7.28 -52.20
N SER A 644 -24.69 -7.41 -51.18
CA SER A 644 -26.15 -7.45 -51.36
C SER A 644 -26.72 -6.15 -51.95
N ARG A 645 -25.98 -5.05 -51.87
CA ARG A 645 -26.31 -3.76 -52.50
C ARG A 645 -25.69 -3.59 -53.88
N GLY A 646 -24.79 -4.47 -54.31
CA GLY A 646 -24.11 -4.42 -55.62
C GLY A 646 -22.67 -3.94 -55.58
N VAL A 647 -22.16 -3.49 -54.42
CA VAL A 647 -20.78 -3.02 -54.26
C VAL A 647 -19.80 -4.16 -54.51
N ARG A 648 -18.75 -3.90 -55.29
CA ARG A 648 -17.67 -4.85 -55.57
C ARG A 648 -16.57 -4.78 -54.53
N ILE A 649 -15.99 -5.92 -54.17
CA ILE A 649 -14.96 -6.03 -53.14
C ILE A 649 -13.64 -6.46 -53.78
N VAL A 650 -12.60 -5.68 -53.53
CA VAL A 650 -11.25 -5.91 -54.03
C VAL A 650 -10.34 -6.19 -52.83
N LEU A 651 -9.58 -7.28 -52.92
CA LEU A 651 -8.54 -7.57 -51.93
C LEU A 651 -7.21 -7.03 -52.43
N ASP A 652 -6.62 -6.14 -51.64
CA ASP A 652 -5.35 -5.46 -51.93
C ASP A 652 -4.18 -6.07 -51.16
N ASP A 653 -2.96 -5.78 -51.63
CA ASP A 653 -1.67 -6.23 -51.06
C ASP A 653 -1.51 -7.76 -50.95
N VAL A 654 -2.13 -8.53 -51.85
CA VAL A 654 -2.16 -9.99 -51.77
C VAL A 654 -0.75 -10.58 -51.90
N GLY A 655 -0.38 -11.46 -50.96
CA GLY A 655 0.92 -12.15 -50.95
C GLY A 655 2.00 -11.51 -50.07
N THR A 656 1.71 -10.37 -49.44
CA THR A 656 2.60 -9.75 -48.44
C THR A 656 2.44 -10.34 -47.03
N GLY A 657 1.39 -11.13 -46.79
CA GLY A 657 1.05 -11.77 -45.51
C GLY A 657 1.03 -13.31 -45.53
N TYR A 658 0.80 -13.93 -44.37
CA TYR A 658 0.67 -15.38 -44.22
C TYR A 658 -0.79 -15.84 -44.41
N SER A 659 -1.26 -15.95 -45.65
CA SER A 659 -2.65 -16.35 -45.92
C SER A 659 -2.87 -17.85 -45.70
N ASN A 660 -3.95 -18.22 -45.01
CA ASN A 660 -4.52 -19.55 -45.09
C ASN A 660 -5.55 -19.56 -46.24
N LEU A 661 -5.22 -20.20 -47.37
CA LEU A 661 -6.04 -20.29 -48.58
C LEU A 661 -7.51 -20.68 -48.34
N SER A 662 -7.78 -21.47 -47.29
CA SER A 662 -9.14 -21.87 -46.92
C SER A 662 -10.05 -20.72 -46.45
N HIS A 663 -9.46 -19.60 -46.03
CA HIS A 663 -10.20 -18.41 -45.61
C HIS A 663 -10.57 -17.50 -46.77
N LEU A 664 -9.66 -17.35 -47.75
CA LEU A 664 -9.88 -16.56 -48.96
C LEU A 664 -11.07 -17.08 -49.77
N SER A 665 -11.24 -18.40 -49.88
CA SER A 665 -12.35 -19.00 -50.64
C SER A 665 -13.74 -18.72 -50.07
N ASN A 666 -13.84 -18.27 -48.81
CA ASN A 666 -15.13 -17.97 -48.15
C ASN A 666 -15.48 -16.47 -48.17
N LEU A 667 -14.56 -15.61 -48.62
CA LEU A 667 -14.81 -14.18 -48.71
C LEU A 667 -15.55 -13.84 -50.00
N PRO A 668 -16.55 -12.94 -49.97
CA PRO A 668 -17.31 -12.57 -51.16
C PRO A 668 -16.54 -11.51 -51.99
N LEU A 669 -15.39 -11.91 -52.52
CA LEU A 669 -14.49 -11.06 -53.32
C LEU A 669 -14.92 -11.02 -54.79
N ASP A 670 -14.50 -9.96 -55.49
CA ASP A 670 -14.64 -9.82 -56.94
C ASP A 670 -13.28 -9.73 -57.64
N LYS A 671 -12.30 -9.08 -56.99
CA LYS A 671 -10.95 -8.90 -57.55
C LYS A 671 -9.84 -9.12 -56.53
N LEU A 672 -8.66 -9.47 -57.05
CA LEU A 672 -7.39 -9.52 -56.33
C LEU A 672 -6.40 -8.55 -56.97
N LYS A 673 -5.72 -7.72 -56.16
CA LYS A 673 -4.62 -6.87 -56.63
C LYS A 673 -3.27 -7.49 -56.26
N ILE A 674 -2.37 -7.56 -57.23
CA ILE A 674 -0.97 -7.94 -57.03
C ILE A 674 -0.23 -6.69 -56.61
N ASP A 675 0.37 -6.73 -55.42
CA ASP A 675 1.13 -5.60 -54.87
C ASP A 675 2.29 -5.18 -55.79
N ARG A 676 2.55 -3.87 -55.77
CA ARG A 676 3.63 -3.23 -56.53
C ARG A 676 5.00 -3.85 -56.24
N SER A 677 5.27 -4.29 -55.01
CA SER A 677 6.59 -4.85 -54.67
C SER A 677 6.94 -6.12 -55.48
N PHE A 678 5.93 -6.85 -55.95
CA PHE A 678 6.10 -8.01 -56.82
C PHE A 678 6.17 -7.61 -58.29
N THR A 679 5.33 -6.67 -58.73
CA THR A 679 5.26 -6.25 -60.13
C THR A 679 6.51 -5.49 -60.59
N ASP A 680 7.07 -4.64 -59.72
CA ASP A 680 8.32 -3.88 -59.98
C ASP A 680 9.52 -4.80 -60.26
N GLN A 681 9.48 -6.05 -59.79
CA GLN A 681 10.60 -7.00 -59.89
C GLN A 681 10.36 -8.14 -60.87
N LEU A 682 9.27 -8.13 -61.64
CA LEU A 682 8.91 -9.22 -62.56
C LEU A 682 9.97 -9.50 -63.64
N GLU A 683 10.80 -8.53 -64.01
CA GLU A 683 11.83 -8.73 -65.02
C GLU A 683 13.13 -9.34 -64.47
N SER A 684 13.37 -9.24 -63.16
CA SER A 684 14.67 -9.52 -62.55
C SER A 684 14.65 -10.57 -61.43
N ASN A 685 13.46 -10.93 -60.91
CA ASN A 685 13.32 -11.81 -59.75
C ASN A 685 12.34 -12.96 -60.01
N GLU A 686 12.88 -14.19 -60.10
CA GLU A 686 12.09 -15.42 -60.25
C GLU A 686 11.11 -15.65 -59.09
N SER A 687 11.43 -15.19 -57.88
CA SER A 687 10.52 -15.30 -56.73
C SER A 687 9.29 -14.42 -56.92
N SER A 688 9.46 -13.19 -57.39
CA SER A 688 8.34 -12.27 -57.66
C SER A 688 7.47 -12.78 -58.81
N GLN A 689 8.08 -13.36 -59.84
CA GLN A 689 7.38 -14.06 -60.93
C GLN A 689 6.52 -15.21 -60.39
N SER A 690 7.09 -16.09 -59.56
CA SER A 690 6.37 -17.21 -58.96
C SER A 690 5.19 -16.78 -58.09
N ILE A 691 5.32 -15.67 -57.36
CA ILE A 691 4.24 -15.12 -56.52
C ILE A 691 3.13 -14.55 -57.41
N ALA A 692 3.48 -13.76 -58.42
CA ALA A 692 2.51 -13.22 -59.37
C ALA A 692 1.74 -14.35 -60.11
N ASP A 693 2.44 -15.38 -60.57
CA ASP A 693 1.82 -16.55 -61.22
C ASP A 693 0.86 -17.28 -60.28
N THR A 694 1.21 -17.38 -58.99
CA THR A 694 0.37 -18.00 -57.96
C THR A 694 -0.89 -17.19 -57.74
N ILE A 695 -0.80 -15.86 -57.64
CA ILE A 695 -1.95 -14.97 -57.45
C ILE A 695 -2.87 -15.01 -58.67
N ILE A 696 -2.31 -14.99 -59.88
CA ILE A 696 -3.07 -15.13 -61.14
C ILE A 696 -3.77 -16.49 -61.18
N GLY A 697 -3.07 -17.57 -60.81
CA GLY A 697 -3.64 -18.91 -60.70
C GLY A 697 -4.78 -19.00 -59.68
N LEU A 698 -4.64 -18.32 -58.54
CA LEU A 698 -5.66 -18.25 -57.49
C LEU A 698 -6.90 -17.49 -57.96
N GLY A 699 -6.72 -16.34 -58.62
CA GLY A 699 -7.82 -15.58 -59.21
C GLY A 699 -8.65 -16.43 -60.15
N ARG A 700 -8.00 -17.18 -61.06
CA ARG A 700 -8.69 -18.13 -61.95
C ARG A 700 -9.42 -19.24 -61.20
N ALA A 701 -8.80 -19.82 -60.18
CA ALA A 701 -9.39 -20.92 -59.42
C ALA A 701 -10.66 -20.48 -58.65
N LEU A 702 -10.70 -19.22 -58.22
CA LEU A 702 -11.81 -18.62 -57.47
C LEU A 702 -12.77 -17.80 -58.35
N ASN A 703 -12.52 -17.72 -59.66
CA ASN A 703 -13.26 -16.89 -60.61
C ASN A 703 -13.31 -15.41 -60.19
N LEU A 704 -12.15 -14.87 -59.80
CA LEU A 704 -11.89 -13.48 -59.45
C LEU A 704 -11.05 -12.81 -60.53
N GLU A 705 -11.30 -11.54 -60.81
CA GLU A 705 -10.43 -10.75 -61.69
C GLU A 705 -9.12 -10.42 -60.98
N VAL A 706 -8.01 -10.40 -61.71
CA VAL A 706 -6.69 -10.07 -61.17
C VAL A 706 -6.18 -8.78 -61.79
N VAL A 707 -5.75 -7.85 -60.93
CA VAL A 707 -5.19 -6.56 -61.30
C VAL A 707 -3.70 -6.54 -60.92
N GLY A 708 -2.82 -6.20 -61.87
CA GLY A 708 -1.43 -5.89 -61.56
C GLY A 708 -1.26 -4.40 -61.24
N GLU A 709 -0.86 -4.07 -60.01
CA GLU A 709 -0.57 -2.69 -59.61
C GLU A 709 0.88 -2.31 -59.90
N GLY A 710 1.19 -1.02 -60.04
CA GLY A 710 2.57 -0.53 -60.11
C GLY A 710 3.27 -0.81 -61.43
N ILE A 711 2.53 -1.00 -62.53
CA ILE A 711 3.14 -1.32 -63.82
C ILE A 711 3.83 -0.08 -64.40
N GLU A 712 5.17 -0.09 -64.42
CA GLU A 712 6.00 1.00 -64.94
C GLU A 712 6.76 0.62 -66.23
N SER A 713 6.79 -0.66 -66.62
CA SER A 713 7.53 -1.13 -67.79
C SER A 713 6.69 -1.99 -68.75
N GLU A 714 7.04 -1.92 -70.03
CA GLU A 714 6.50 -2.79 -71.09
C GLU A 714 6.88 -4.28 -70.91
N GLY A 715 7.96 -4.56 -70.18
CA GLY A 715 8.34 -5.93 -69.85
C GLY A 715 7.39 -6.55 -68.83
N ALA A 716 7.11 -5.84 -67.73
CA ALA A 716 6.13 -6.25 -66.72
C ALA A 716 4.72 -6.42 -67.33
N MET A 717 4.29 -5.47 -68.18
CA MET A 717 3.00 -5.55 -68.87
C MET A 717 2.91 -6.79 -69.78
N ARG A 718 3.95 -7.09 -70.56
CA ARG A 718 3.99 -8.30 -71.39
C ARG A 718 3.99 -9.58 -70.56
N TYR A 719 4.69 -9.58 -69.43
CA TYR A 719 4.70 -10.72 -68.51
C TYR A 719 3.29 -11.02 -67.99
N LEU A 720 2.61 -10.01 -67.44
CA LEU A 720 1.25 -10.16 -66.90
C LEU A 720 0.24 -10.57 -67.99
N ARG A 721 0.34 -9.99 -69.19
CA ARG A 721 -0.49 -10.39 -70.34
C ARG A 721 -0.26 -11.84 -70.73
N HIS A 722 0.98 -12.32 -70.77
CA HIS A 722 1.31 -13.69 -71.16
C HIS A 722 0.79 -14.72 -70.14
N HIS A 723 0.87 -14.38 -68.85
CA HIS A 723 0.39 -15.23 -67.77
C HIS A 723 -1.12 -15.08 -67.54
N GLY A 724 -1.76 -14.16 -68.26
CA GLY A 724 -3.20 -13.90 -68.36
C GLY A 724 -3.80 -13.32 -67.08
N CYS A 725 -3.15 -12.27 -66.58
CA CYS A 725 -3.74 -11.26 -65.71
C CYS A 725 -4.81 -10.46 -66.50
N ASP A 726 -5.86 -10.00 -65.82
CA ASP A 726 -7.02 -9.38 -66.48
C ASP A 726 -6.83 -7.86 -66.65
N GLN A 727 -6.38 -7.19 -65.59
CA GLN A 727 -6.30 -5.72 -65.52
C GLN A 727 -4.91 -5.26 -65.08
N ALA A 728 -4.55 -4.03 -65.45
CA ALA A 728 -3.28 -3.41 -65.07
C ALA A 728 -3.48 -1.95 -64.69
N GLN A 729 -2.70 -1.51 -63.70
CA GLN A 729 -2.64 -0.14 -63.24
C GLN A 729 -1.19 0.26 -62.98
N GLY A 730 -0.81 1.47 -63.36
CA GLY A 730 0.54 1.97 -63.10
C GLY A 730 0.93 3.17 -63.95
N TYR A 731 2.14 3.68 -63.71
CA TYR A 731 2.65 4.87 -64.37
C TYR A 731 3.01 4.67 -65.84
N LEU A 732 3.06 3.43 -66.32
CA LEU A 732 3.14 3.12 -67.75
C LEU A 732 1.97 3.75 -68.52
N PHE A 733 0.77 3.77 -67.93
CA PHE A 733 -0.43 4.33 -68.57
C PHE A 733 -0.62 5.81 -68.22
N SER A 734 -0.71 6.10 -66.92
CA SER A 734 -0.82 7.48 -66.43
C SER A 734 -0.48 7.55 -64.95
N LYS A 735 0.04 8.70 -64.53
CA LYS A 735 0.06 9.10 -63.13
C LYS A 735 -1.37 9.45 -62.68
N PRO A 736 -1.65 9.50 -61.36
CA PRO A 736 -2.93 10.00 -60.86
C PRO A 736 -3.22 11.41 -61.37
N LEU A 737 -4.41 11.63 -61.93
CA LEU A 737 -4.83 12.86 -62.60
C LEU A 737 -5.93 13.56 -61.80
N SER A 738 -6.06 14.88 -61.96
CA SER A 738 -7.27 15.58 -61.46
C SER A 738 -8.50 15.10 -62.22
N ALA A 739 -9.72 15.30 -61.69
CA ALA A 739 -10.95 14.89 -62.38
C ALA A 739 -11.04 15.44 -63.82
N HIS A 740 -10.61 16.69 -64.02
CA HIS A 740 -10.62 17.35 -65.33
C HIS A 740 -9.56 16.80 -66.28
N ASP A 741 -8.34 16.57 -65.77
CA ASP A 741 -7.26 15.99 -66.56
C ASP A 741 -7.54 14.53 -66.91
N PHE A 742 -8.17 13.78 -66.00
CA PHE A 742 -8.62 12.41 -66.25
C PHE A 742 -9.64 12.38 -67.38
N GLU A 743 -10.63 13.27 -67.35
CA GLU A 743 -11.63 13.34 -68.42
C GLU A 743 -10.99 13.67 -69.78
N SER A 744 -10.07 14.63 -69.81
CA SER A 744 -9.36 15.01 -71.03
C SER A 744 -8.49 13.86 -71.55
N TRP A 745 -7.79 13.17 -70.64
CA TRP A 745 -6.97 11.99 -70.95
C TRP A 745 -7.82 10.84 -71.47
N TYR A 746 -8.94 10.52 -70.81
CA TYR A 746 -9.88 9.47 -71.21
C TYR A 746 -10.41 9.72 -72.62
N ARG A 747 -10.94 10.91 -72.92
CA ARG A 747 -11.49 11.25 -74.24
C ARG A 747 -10.44 11.17 -75.36
N ALA A 748 -9.17 11.47 -75.07
CA ALA A 748 -8.09 11.36 -76.03
C ALA A 748 -7.68 9.91 -76.34
N HIS A 749 -7.77 9.03 -75.35
CA HIS A 749 -7.38 7.62 -75.48
C HIS A 749 -8.52 6.73 -76.00
N ASP A 750 -9.77 7.03 -75.66
CA ASP A 750 -10.95 6.32 -76.16
C ASP A 750 -11.27 6.70 -77.63
N GLY A 751 -10.79 7.86 -78.09
CA GLY A 751 -10.96 8.36 -79.46
C GLY A 751 -10.19 7.62 -80.57
N HIS A 752 -9.44 6.56 -80.26
CA HIS A 752 -8.74 5.72 -81.25
C HIS A 752 -9.53 4.45 -81.66
N CYS A 753 -10.80 4.32 -81.26
CA CYS A 753 -11.70 3.25 -81.70
C CYS A 753 -13.01 3.81 -82.27
N HIS A 754 -12.94 4.55 -83.39
CA HIS A 754 -14.02 4.61 -84.38
C HIS A 754 -13.49 4.65 -85.80
#